data_AF-A0A4V3R679-F1
#
_entry.id   AF-A0A4V3R679-F1
#
_cell.length_a   1.000
_cell.length_b   1.000
_cell.length_c   1.000
_cell.angle_alpha   90.00
_cell.angle_beta   90.00
_cell.angle_gamma   90.00
#
_symmetry.space_group_name_H-M   'P 1'
#
loop_
_entity.id
_entity.type
_entity.pdbx_description
1 polymer ?
#
loop_
_entity_poly.entity_id
_entity_poly.type
_entity_poly.pdbx_seq_one_letter_code
_entity_poly.pdbx_strand_id
1 'polypeptide(L)'
;MKKQILTCLAAALLLTMPTAAQQYAEKLNRGAVKMQGAPRGGAYLSWRSFVTDSKDMTFDIYRNGTKVANVSKTNYKNLSYKVTDKFVIKAVVNGEVVEEFSPMQIASSQKLHIDRPAGGKTKPYTDYPDGQDYTYEPNDCSVGDVDGDGEYELIVKWYPSNARDNSQGGVTGNTILDCYKLNGTKLWRIDLGKNIRSGAHYTQFLVYDFDGDGKAEMICKTAPGSIDGAGIYVSEAATEASIKSVNNTKDWVTSAGRVNGGQEWLTVFNGETGKAVHTIYYNPNRNTTVGGEAAGTFNWDDRSGKTDNGSYGNRGERYLAAVAALDGPAALPSAVMCRGYYTYAFLWAVDFDGKELKTRWLHSSKSKTSYSVTDAGGATNTYTPGAATRGSGSRTAYGNGNHNMSVADVDGDGKDEIVWGSCAIDDDGKLLYATGYGHGDAIHVGKMIPSREGLQVYQVHEASPYGWDLHDAATGEIILSGTADGDTGRGIAADIDANNDGWEMWCSSSSNPRNAVTGKTISFTAQPSMNFRIYWDGDLQDELLDGSTITKYSNGAVSTLKSLSGSSCNGSKKTPNLLADILGDWREEVILWDSSTSSDLHIHSTTEESDHRVPCLMQDHTYRMAVAWQNGAYNQPPHLGYYLPDYEQQYVQTAIGSPVISGECEITVCNPAGTMLKKGYGTVEDMLDTLPTGMYVIKANDGTHTNTRKFIVR
;
A
#
# COMPACT_ATOMS: atom_id res chain seq x y z
N MET A 1 -32.57 63.03 33.20
CA MET A 1 -32.82 61.58 33.31
C MET A 1 -32.22 60.88 32.09
N LYS A 2 -31.08 60.21 32.26
CA LYS A 2 -30.48 59.29 31.27
C LYS A 2 -30.29 57.96 31.99
N LYS A 3 -30.93 56.90 31.53
CA LYS A 3 -30.59 55.52 31.92
C LYS A 3 -30.39 54.71 30.65
N GLN A 4 -29.19 54.15 30.56
CA GLN A 4 -28.72 53.24 29.53
C GLN A 4 -29.51 51.93 29.62
N ILE A 5 -29.91 51.38 28.46
CA ILE A 5 -30.36 50.01 28.33
C ILE A 5 -29.23 49.27 27.61
N LEU A 6 -28.65 48.29 28.31
CA LEU A 6 -27.70 47.33 27.78
C LEU A 6 -28.52 46.25 27.05
N THR A 7 -28.27 46.05 25.75
CA THR A 7 -28.84 44.94 24.98
C THR A 7 -27.72 43.97 24.66
N CYS A 8 -27.68 42.83 25.35
CA CYS A 8 -26.80 41.71 24.99
C CYS A 8 -27.41 40.99 23.79
N LEU A 9 -26.75 41.07 22.63
CA LEU A 9 -27.02 40.22 21.48
C LEU A 9 -26.27 38.90 21.68
N ALA A 10 -26.98 37.80 21.94
CA ALA A 10 -26.42 36.46 21.86
C ALA A 10 -26.42 36.03 20.39
N ALA A 11 -25.25 35.97 19.76
CA ALA A 11 -25.08 35.37 18.44
C ALA A 11 -25.01 33.85 18.62
N ALA A 12 -26.00 33.13 18.11
CA ALA A 12 -25.94 31.68 17.98
C ALA A 12 -24.96 31.32 16.86
N LEU A 13 -23.77 30.82 17.21
CA LEU A 13 -22.90 30.12 16.27
C LEU A 13 -23.55 28.77 15.97
N LEU A 14 -24.11 28.62 14.77
CA LEU A 14 -24.36 27.31 14.16
C LEU A 14 -23.00 26.71 13.81
N LEU A 15 -22.49 25.84 14.69
CA LEU A 15 -21.40 24.93 14.36
C LEU A 15 -21.95 23.91 13.36
N THR A 16 -21.74 24.15 12.08
CA THR A 16 -21.85 23.09 11.06
C THR A 16 -20.72 22.10 11.34
N MET A 17 -21.04 20.92 11.85
CA MET A 17 -20.08 19.83 11.89
C MET A 17 -19.65 19.52 10.45
N PRO A 18 -18.35 19.45 10.14
CA PRO A 18 -17.92 19.02 8.83
C PRO A 18 -18.47 17.60 8.60
N THR A 19 -19.26 17.43 7.55
CA THR A 19 -19.51 16.11 6.99
C THR A 19 -18.15 15.53 6.63
N ALA A 20 -17.77 14.40 7.23
CA ALA A 20 -16.55 13.69 6.85
C ALA A 20 -16.54 13.56 5.32
N ALA A 21 -15.52 14.13 4.68
CA ALA A 21 -15.41 14.09 3.24
C ALA A 21 -15.31 12.62 2.81
N GLN A 22 -16.10 12.21 1.81
CA GLN A 22 -16.09 10.85 1.33
C GLN A 22 -14.76 10.59 0.62
N GLN A 23 -14.04 9.55 1.05
CA GLN A 23 -12.81 9.12 0.41
C GLN A 23 -13.10 8.70 -1.04
N TYR A 24 -12.28 9.21 -1.96
CA TYR A 24 -12.20 8.73 -3.33
C TYR A 24 -11.80 7.25 -3.27
N ALA A 25 -12.63 6.39 -3.85
CA ALA A 25 -12.43 4.95 -3.83
C ALA A 25 -12.87 4.34 -5.15
N GLU A 26 -12.13 3.33 -5.60
CA GLU A 26 -12.45 2.55 -6.80
C GLU A 26 -13.85 1.92 -6.68
N LYS A 27 -14.59 1.90 -7.79
CA LYS A 27 -15.95 1.33 -7.85
C LYS A 27 -15.89 -0.16 -8.09
N LEU A 28 -15.49 -0.89 -7.05
CA LEU A 28 -15.35 -2.34 -7.12
C LEU A 28 -16.72 -3.05 -7.15
N ASN A 29 -16.80 -4.13 -7.92
CA ASN A 29 -17.89 -5.09 -7.82
C ASN A 29 -17.68 -6.03 -6.63
N ARG A 30 -18.60 -6.97 -6.38
CA ARG A 30 -18.53 -7.86 -5.21
C ARG A 30 -17.37 -8.87 -5.24
N GLY A 31 -16.57 -8.95 -6.31
CA GLY A 31 -15.43 -9.86 -6.41
C GLY A 31 -15.78 -11.31 -6.10
N ALA A 32 -17.03 -11.70 -6.34
CA ALA A 32 -17.59 -12.92 -5.75
C ALA A 32 -16.98 -14.15 -6.43
N VAL A 33 -16.47 -15.08 -5.63
CA VAL A 33 -15.79 -16.30 -6.10
C VAL A 33 -16.42 -17.55 -5.51
N LYS A 34 -16.38 -18.61 -6.32
CA LYS A 34 -16.72 -19.98 -5.94
C LYS A 34 -15.51 -20.87 -6.18
N MET A 35 -15.03 -21.49 -5.12
CA MET A 35 -13.90 -22.42 -5.10
C MET A 35 -14.32 -23.79 -4.59
N GLN A 36 -13.49 -24.80 -4.83
CA GLN A 36 -13.64 -26.09 -4.15
C GLN A 36 -13.09 -25.97 -2.72
N GLY A 37 -13.90 -26.29 -1.71
CA GLY A 37 -13.45 -26.26 -0.32
C GLY A 37 -12.39 -27.33 -0.01
N ALA A 38 -11.35 -26.96 0.73
CA ALA A 38 -10.28 -27.86 1.16
C ALA A 38 -10.65 -28.66 2.43
N PRO A 39 -10.11 -29.88 2.63
CA PRO A 39 -9.39 -30.71 1.66
C PRO A 39 -10.29 -31.65 0.84
N ARG A 40 -11.62 -31.68 1.07
CA ARG A 40 -12.63 -32.46 0.31
C ARG A 40 -14.04 -32.19 0.86
N GLY A 41 -14.60 -30.99 0.68
CA GLY A 41 -15.93 -30.69 1.21
C GLY A 41 -16.58 -29.45 0.62
N GLY A 42 -17.52 -29.65 -0.30
CA GLY A 42 -18.44 -28.62 -0.75
C GLY A 42 -17.83 -27.42 -1.50
N ALA A 43 -18.69 -26.49 -1.90
CA ALA A 43 -18.29 -25.21 -2.45
C ALA A 43 -17.87 -24.29 -1.31
N TYR A 44 -16.81 -23.54 -1.57
CA TYR A 44 -16.42 -22.37 -0.81
C TYR A 44 -16.83 -21.13 -1.60
N LEU A 45 -17.58 -20.23 -0.97
CA LEU A 45 -18.02 -18.95 -1.54
C LEU A 45 -17.37 -17.82 -0.76
N SER A 46 -16.91 -16.78 -1.44
CA SER A 46 -16.37 -15.57 -0.83
C SER A 46 -16.70 -14.34 -1.67
N TRP A 47 -16.91 -13.18 -1.06
CA TRP A 47 -17.23 -11.92 -1.75
C TRP A 47 -16.90 -10.70 -0.88
N ARG A 48 -16.82 -9.53 -1.50
CA ARG A 48 -16.43 -8.29 -0.81
C ARG A 48 -17.57 -7.79 0.06
N SER A 49 -17.25 -7.40 1.28
CA SER A 49 -18.04 -6.41 2.03
C SER A 49 -17.50 -5.03 1.67
N PHE A 50 -18.35 -4.01 1.66
CA PHE A 50 -17.92 -2.62 1.45
C PHE A 50 -18.11 -1.79 2.72
N VAL A 51 -17.33 -0.71 2.84
CA VAL A 51 -17.46 0.29 3.92
C VAL A 51 -18.83 0.97 3.91
N THR A 52 -19.47 1.06 2.73
CA THR A 52 -20.81 1.62 2.53
C THR A 52 -21.93 0.61 2.79
N ASP A 53 -21.62 -0.68 2.97
CA ASP A 53 -22.66 -1.65 3.27
C ASP A 53 -23.30 -1.36 4.62
N SER A 54 -24.62 -1.56 4.70
CA SER A 54 -25.30 -1.53 5.99
C SER A 54 -24.68 -2.55 6.94
N LYS A 55 -24.50 -2.14 8.20
CA LYS A 55 -24.00 -3.00 9.26
C LYS A 55 -24.96 -4.16 9.53
N ASP A 56 -26.27 -3.94 9.37
CA ASP A 56 -27.31 -4.98 9.48
C ASP A 56 -27.47 -5.84 8.21
N MET A 57 -26.62 -5.63 7.18
CA MET A 57 -26.68 -6.41 5.95
C MET A 57 -26.40 -7.90 6.20
N THR A 58 -27.23 -8.75 5.62
CA THR A 58 -27.00 -10.20 5.53
C THR A 58 -27.00 -10.63 4.07
N PHE A 59 -26.60 -11.88 3.82
CA PHE A 59 -26.48 -12.44 2.49
C PHE A 59 -27.24 -13.74 2.39
N ASP A 60 -28.25 -13.76 1.53
CA ASP A 60 -29.00 -14.97 1.19
C ASP A 60 -28.30 -15.70 0.05
N ILE A 61 -27.90 -16.95 0.31
CA ILE A 61 -27.24 -17.80 -0.67
C ILE A 61 -28.26 -18.73 -1.30
N TYR A 62 -28.41 -18.66 -2.61
CA TYR A 62 -29.27 -19.53 -3.41
C TYR A 62 -28.43 -20.50 -4.22
N ARG A 63 -28.86 -21.76 -4.26
CA ARG A 63 -28.32 -22.81 -5.14
C ARG A 63 -29.43 -23.31 -6.04
N ASN A 64 -29.27 -23.15 -7.36
CA ASN A 64 -30.28 -23.51 -8.37
C ASN A 64 -31.68 -22.96 -8.04
N GLY A 65 -31.76 -21.70 -7.58
CA GLY A 65 -33.01 -21.03 -7.21
C GLY A 65 -33.57 -21.36 -5.83
N THR A 66 -32.96 -22.27 -5.06
CA THR A 66 -33.37 -22.58 -3.68
C THR A 66 -32.43 -21.90 -2.69
N LYS A 67 -32.97 -21.13 -1.74
CA LYS A 67 -32.19 -20.56 -0.63
C LYS A 67 -31.61 -21.70 0.22
N VAL A 68 -30.29 -21.72 0.37
CA VAL A 68 -29.55 -22.75 1.12
C VAL A 68 -28.91 -22.20 2.40
N ALA A 69 -28.68 -20.89 2.48
CA ALA A 69 -28.14 -20.24 3.68
C ALA A 69 -28.55 -18.76 3.74
N ASN A 70 -28.43 -18.19 4.94
CA ASN A 70 -28.39 -16.76 5.21
C ASN A 70 -27.21 -16.52 6.18
N VAL A 71 -26.33 -15.57 5.87
CA VAL A 71 -25.16 -15.27 6.69
C VAL A 71 -24.91 -13.77 6.82
N SER A 72 -24.28 -13.34 7.91
CA SER A 72 -23.82 -11.96 8.11
C SER A 72 -22.36 -11.74 7.68
N LYS A 73 -21.60 -12.81 7.52
CA LYS A 73 -20.24 -12.81 6.96
C LYS A 73 -20.24 -12.88 5.44
N THR A 74 -19.07 -12.64 4.84
CA THR A 74 -18.92 -12.62 3.37
C THR A 74 -18.15 -13.81 2.81
N ASN A 75 -18.11 -14.91 3.57
CA ASN A 75 -17.70 -16.23 3.10
C ASN A 75 -18.66 -17.32 3.58
N TYR A 76 -18.65 -18.46 2.88
CA TYR A 76 -19.44 -19.64 3.25
C TYR A 76 -18.79 -20.92 2.75
N LYS A 77 -18.57 -21.90 3.63
CA LYS A 77 -17.95 -23.19 3.26
C LYS A 77 -18.89 -24.38 3.34
N ASN A 78 -18.40 -25.55 2.88
CA ASN A 78 -19.01 -26.87 3.03
C ASN A 78 -20.42 -27.04 2.42
N LEU A 79 -20.79 -26.24 1.41
CA LEU A 79 -22.00 -26.49 0.63
C LEU A 79 -21.81 -27.72 -0.26
N SER A 80 -22.43 -28.85 0.09
CA SER A 80 -22.52 -29.96 -0.87
C SER A 80 -23.01 -29.43 -2.22
N TYR A 81 -22.27 -29.65 -3.30
CA TYR A 81 -22.63 -29.09 -4.60
C TYR A 81 -22.17 -30.01 -5.73
N LYS A 82 -22.83 -29.88 -6.87
CA LYS A 82 -22.36 -30.36 -8.16
C LYS A 82 -21.63 -29.22 -8.85
N VAL A 83 -20.59 -29.51 -9.63
CA VAL A 83 -19.89 -28.49 -10.44
C VAL A 83 -20.85 -27.67 -11.32
N THR A 84 -21.97 -28.28 -11.75
CA THR A 84 -23.04 -27.65 -12.53
C THR A 84 -23.97 -26.73 -11.71
N ASP A 85 -23.89 -26.73 -10.39
CA ASP A 85 -24.75 -25.91 -9.53
C ASP A 85 -24.41 -24.43 -9.71
N LYS A 86 -25.47 -23.64 -9.94
CA LYS A 86 -25.42 -22.19 -10.03
C LYS A 86 -25.72 -21.60 -8.67
N PHE A 87 -24.83 -20.73 -8.22
CA PHE A 87 -25.02 -19.97 -6.99
C PHE A 87 -25.40 -18.53 -7.33
N VAL A 88 -26.29 -17.96 -6.52
CA VAL A 88 -26.67 -16.56 -6.55
C VAL A 88 -26.66 -16.07 -5.10
N ILE A 89 -26.06 -14.92 -4.86
CA ILE A 89 -25.99 -14.30 -3.54
C ILE A 89 -26.81 -13.01 -3.61
N LYS A 90 -27.70 -12.83 -2.65
CA LYS A 90 -28.53 -11.63 -2.53
C LYS A 90 -28.13 -10.90 -1.25
N ALA A 91 -27.65 -9.66 -1.37
CA ALA A 91 -27.47 -8.79 -0.22
C ALA A 91 -28.84 -8.30 0.26
N VAL A 92 -29.08 -8.42 1.56
CA VAL A 92 -30.38 -8.15 2.19
C VAL A 92 -30.21 -7.16 3.34
N VAL A 93 -31.02 -6.10 3.34
CA VAL A 93 -31.09 -5.11 4.42
C VAL A 93 -32.56 -4.97 4.82
N ASN A 94 -32.87 -5.08 6.10
CA ASN A 94 -34.24 -4.98 6.63
C ASN A 94 -35.25 -5.94 5.94
N GLY A 95 -34.77 -7.11 5.51
CA GLY A 95 -35.58 -8.11 4.80
C GLY A 95 -35.80 -7.85 3.31
N GLU A 96 -35.27 -6.76 2.77
CA GLU A 96 -35.33 -6.42 1.35
C GLU A 96 -34.01 -6.72 0.64
N VAL A 97 -34.09 -7.31 -0.56
CA VAL A 97 -32.92 -7.54 -1.41
C VAL A 97 -32.48 -6.20 -2.02
N VAL A 98 -31.27 -5.76 -1.71
CA VAL A 98 -30.69 -4.50 -2.23
C VAL A 98 -29.72 -4.73 -3.38
N GLU A 99 -29.15 -5.93 -3.48
CA GLU A 99 -28.21 -6.30 -4.54
C GLU A 99 -28.26 -7.81 -4.80
N GLU A 100 -28.00 -8.24 -6.04
CA GLU A 100 -27.90 -9.64 -6.41
C GLU A 100 -26.69 -9.85 -7.34
N PHE A 101 -25.88 -10.87 -7.05
CA PHE A 101 -24.67 -11.18 -7.81
C PHE A 101 -24.41 -12.69 -7.85
N SER A 102 -23.60 -13.12 -8.83
CA SER A 102 -23.23 -14.52 -9.02
C SER A 102 -21.72 -14.69 -8.88
N PRO A 103 -21.24 -15.67 -8.09
CA PRO A 103 -19.82 -15.90 -7.94
C PRO A 103 -19.21 -16.55 -9.19
N MET A 104 -18.03 -16.07 -9.58
CA MET A 104 -17.19 -16.67 -10.62
C MET A 104 -16.58 -17.98 -10.11
N GLN A 105 -16.63 -19.04 -10.91
CA GLN A 105 -15.94 -20.29 -10.57
C GLN A 105 -14.44 -20.14 -10.84
N ILE A 106 -13.62 -20.27 -9.80
CA ILE A 106 -12.16 -20.30 -9.90
C ILE A 106 -11.59 -21.48 -9.10
N ALA A 107 -10.33 -21.82 -9.34
CA ALA A 107 -9.56 -22.67 -8.43
C ALA A 107 -8.94 -21.82 -7.32
N SER A 108 -8.70 -22.41 -6.14
CA SER A 108 -7.97 -21.71 -5.05
C SER A 108 -6.50 -21.46 -5.34
N SER A 109 -5.96 -22.11 -6.38
CA SER A 109 -4.70 -21.77 -7.04
C SER A 109 -5.03 -21.65 -8.53
N GLN A 110 -5.53 -20.49 -8.93
CA GLN A 110 -5.94 -20.23 -10.29
C GLN A 110 -4.70 -19.98 -11.15
N LYS A 111 -4.52 -20.81 -12.19
CA LYS A 111 -3.45 -20.63 -13.16
C LYS A 111 -3.90 -19.64 -14.25
N LEU A 112 -3.12 -18.58 -14.46
CA LEU A 112 -3.31 -17.54 -15.46
C LEU A 112 -2.17 -17.62 -16.47
N HIS A 113 -2.47 -17.95 -17.73
CA HIS A 113 -1.46 -17.96 -18.79
C HIS A 113 -1.20 -16.53 -19.28
N ILE A 114 0.08 -16.17 -19.46
CA ILE A 114 0.51 -14.85 -19.91
C ILE A 114 1.50 -14.97 -21.08
N ASP A 115 1.42 -14.02 -22.02
CA ASP A 115 2.20 -14.01 -23.25
C ASP A 115 3.65 -13.58 -22.96
N ARG A 116 4.55 -14.54 -22.78
CA ARG A 116 5.97 -14.26 -22.51
C ARG A 116 6.64 -13.50 -23.65
N PRO A 117 7.23 -12.31 -23.41
CA PRO A 117 8.01 -11.62 -24.44
C PRO A 117 9.17 -12.47 -24.92
N ALA A 118 9.51 -12.34 -26.20
CA ALA A 118 10.68 -12.99 -26.76
C ALA A 118 11.96 -12.52 -26.05
N GLY A 119 12.84 -13.47 -25.74
CA GLY A 119 14.20 -13.15 -25.30
C GLY A 119 15.01 -12.47 -26.40
N GLY A 120 16.26 -12.12 -26.10
CA GLY A 120 17.12 -11.44 -27.06
C GLY A 120 18.60 -11.54 -26.71
N LYS A 121 19.41 -10.79 -27.45
CA LYS A 121 20.85 -10.63 -27.21
C LYS A 121 21.16 -9.15 -27.07
N THR A 122 21.86 -8.77 -26.00
CA THR A 122 22.28 -7.38 -25.82
C THR A 122 23.30 -6.96 -26.88
N LYS A 123 23.56 -5.67 -27.02
CA LYS A 123 24.77 -5.22 -27.74
C LYS A 123 26.04 -5.71 -27.02
N PRO A 124 27.17 -5.85 -27.74
CA PRO A 124 28.49 -6.03 -27.15
C PRO A 124 28.81 -5.03 -26.05
N TYR A 125 29.41 -5.51 -24.96
CA TYR A 125 29.92 -4.68 -23.87
C TYR A 125 31.08 -5.39 -23.14
N THR A 126 31.71 -4.73 -22.17
CA THR A 126 33.00 -5.17 -21.59
C THR A 126 33.06 -6.65 -21.19
N ASP A 127 32.04 -7.16 -20.50
CA ASP A 127 32.04 -8.55 -20.01
C ASP A 127 31.50 -9.56 -21.03
N TYR A 128 30.83 -9.08 -22.08
CA TYR A 128 30.21 -9.89 -23.14
C TYR A 128 30.50 -9.25 -24.51
N PRO A 129 31.67 -9.52 -25.11
CA PRO A 129 32.11 -8.89 -26.36
C PRO A 129 31.23 -9.25 -27.57
N ASP A 130 30.48 -10.34 -27.50
CA ASP A 130 29.51 -10.75 -28.53
C ASP A 130 28.05 -10.45 -28.13
N GLY A 131 27.84 -9.78 -26.99
CA GLY A 131 26.52 -9.58 -26.39
C GLY A 131 26.07 -10.75 -25.51
N GLN A 132 25.21 -10.46 -24.54
CA GLN A 132 24.66 -11.44 -23.60
C GLN A 132 23.25 -11.88 -24.05
N ASP A 133 23.02 -13.19 -24.18
CA ASP A 133 21.68 -13.75 -24.36
C ASP A 133 20.84 -13.59 -23.08
N TYR A 134 19.56 -13.25 -23.22
CA TYR A 134 18.62 -13.11 -22.12
C TYR A 134 17.22 -13.63 -22.48
N THR A 135 16.48 -14.04 -21.46
CA THR A 135 15.07 -14.42 -21.52
C THR A 135 14.26 -13.56 -20.54
N TYR A 136 12.94 -13.71 -20.50
CA TYR A 136 12.07 -12.96 -19.58
C TYR A 136 11.39 -13.84 -18.56
N GLU A 137 11.22 -13.35 -17.34
CA GLU A 137 10.38 -13.94 -16.30
C GLU A 137 9.34 -12.90 -15.80
N PRO A 138 8.11 -13.32 -15.45
CA PRO A 138 7.14 -12.43 -14.80
C PRO A 138 7.68 -12.04 -13.41
N ASN A 139 7.52 -10.78 -13.04
CA ASN A 139 8.09 -10.22 -11.82
C ASN A 139 7.05 -9.34 -11.10
N ASP A 140 7.45 -8.23 -10.46
CA ASP A 140 6.53 -7.40 -9.68
C ASP A 140 5.28 -7.01 -10.49
N CYS A 141 4.13 -7.06 -9.83
CA CYS A 141 2.84 -6.70 -10.39
C CYS A 141 2.19 -5.59 -9.57
N SER A 142 1.20 -4.94 -10.17
CA SER A 142 0.24 -4.07 -9.49
C SER A 142 -1.15 -4.27 -10.12
N VAL A 143 -2.17 -3.64 -9.55
CA VAL A 143 -3.57 -3.80 -9.96
C VAL A 143 -4.27 -2.46 -10.09
N GLY A 144 -5.26 -2.42 -10.98
CA GLY A 144 -6.19 -1.31 -11.16
C GLY A 144 -7.35 -1.77 -12.05
N ASP A 145 -8.54 -1.24 -11.81
CA ASP A 145 -9.69 -1.43 -12.70
C ASP A 145 -9.51 -0.50 -13.90
N VAL A 146 -8.99 -1.03 -15.02
CA VAL A 146 -8.57 -0.16 -16.14
C VAL A 146 -9.68 0.13 -17.12
N ASP A 147 -10.82 -0.58 -17.04
CA ASP A 147 -11.96 -0.38 -17.94
C ASP A 147 -13.29 -0.04 -17.23
N GLY A 148 -13.27 0.06 -15.90
CA GLY A 148 -14.35 0.57 -15.06
C GLY A 148 -15.44 -0.47 -14.81
N ASP A 149 -15.12 -1.76 -14.89
CA ASP A 149 -16.07 -2.87 -14.72
C ASP A 149 -16.17 -3.39 -13.26
N GLY A 150 -15.34 -2.84 -12.37
CA GLY A 150 -15.25 -3.17 -10.96
C GLY A 150 -14.42 -4.42 -10.64
N GLU A 151 -13.76 -5.02 -11.65
CA GLU A 151 -12.73 -6.05 -11.51
C GLU A 151 -11.35 -5.43 -11.65
N TYR A 152 -10.35 -6.02 -10.98
CA TYR A 152 -8.97 -5.57 -11.17
C TYR A 152 -8.35 -6.25 -12.38
N GLU A 153 -7.65 -5.48 -13.21
CA GLU A 153 -6.63 -5.99 -14.11
C GLU A 153 -5.28 -6.11 -13.42
N LEU A 154 -4.45 -7.00 -13.93
CA LEU A 154 -3.08 -7.20 -13.49
C LEU A 154 -2.10 -6.53 -14.44
N ILE A 155 -1.31 -5.59 -13.93
CA ILE A 155 -0.16 -5.01 -14.64
C ILE A 155 1.08 -5.81 -14.24
N VAL A 156 1.74 -6.43 -15.22
CA VAL A 156 2.85 -7.36 -15.01
C VAL A 156 4.15 -6.75 -15.54
N LYS A 157 5.15 -6.61 -14.67
CA LYS A 157 6.52 -6.31 -15.08
C LYS A 157 7.22 -7.59 -15.52
N TRP A 158 7.74 -7.59 -16.74
CA TRP A 158 8.64 -8.63 -17.22
C TRP A 158 10.09 -8.24 -16.97
N TYR A 159 10.79 -9.14 -16.29
CA TYR A 159 12.16 -8.93 -15.85
C TYR A 159 13.09 -9.76 -16.72
N PRO A 160 14.06 -9.15 -17.43
CA PRO A 160 15.00 -9.91 -18.22
C PRO A 160 15.98 -10.65 -17.30
N SER A 161 16.37 -11.87 -17.65
CA SER A 161 17.27 -12.72 -16.85
C SER A 161 18.65 -12.10 -16.59
N ASN A 162 18.99 -11.03 -17.31
CA ASN A 162 20.21 -10.24 -17.13
C ASN A 162 19.96 -8.84 -16.53
N ALA A 163 18.84 -8.61 -15.86
CA ALA A 163 18.63 -7.42 -15.04
C ALA A 163 19.75 -7.25 -14.00
N ARG A 164 19.93 -6.01 -13.50
CA ARG A 164 21.08 -5.64 -12.66
C ARG A 164 20.67 -4.81 -11.46
N ASP A 165 21.28 -5.08 -10.31
CA ASP A 165 21.34 -4.07 -9.26
C ASP A 165 22.20 -2.88 -9.74
N ASN A 166 21.96 -1.70 -9.16
CA ASN A 166 22.68 -0.48 -9.46
C ASN A 166 24.18 -0.56 -9.15
N SER A 167 24.63 -1.44 -8.25
CA SER A 167 26.06 -1.66 -8.02
C SER A 167 26.75 -2.42 -9.15
N GLN A 168 26.00 -3.13 -10.01
CA GLN A 168 26.51 -4.05 -11.02
C GLN A 168 26.57 -3.41 -12.41
N GLY A 169 27.67 -3.61 -13.13
CA GLY A 169 27.78 -3.27 -14.55
C GLY A 169 27.00 -4.24 -15.45
N GLY A 170 26.88 -3.87 -16.73
CA GLY A 170 26.35 -4.71 -17.80
C GLY A 170 25.07 -4.21 -18.44
N VAL A 171 24.95 -4.46 -19.74
CA VAL A 171 23.76 -4.10 -20.54
C VAL A 171 22.64 -5.08 -20.19
N THR A 172 21.40 -4.59 -20.08
CA THR A 172 20.22 -5.40 -19.77
C THR A 172 19.31 -5.51 -20.99
N GLY A 173 18.47 -6.55 -21.05
CA GLY A 173 17.26 -6.49 -21.86
C GLY A 173 16.35 -5.34 -21.42
N ASN A 174 15.36 -4.99 -22.25
CA ASN A 174 14.40 -3.93 -21.93
C ASN A 174 13.50 -4.35 -20.77
N THR A 175 12.94 -3.39 -20.05
CA THR A 175 11.81 -3.67 -19.14
C THR A 175 10.52 -3.60 -19.95
N ILE A 176 9.68 -4.62 -19.84
CA ILE A 176 8.39 -4.70 -20.53
C ILE A 176 7.27 -4.70 -19.49
N LEU A 177 6.19 -3.97 -19.75
CA LEU A 177 4.99 -3.92 -18.92
C LEU A 177 3.80 -4.42 -19.75
N ASP A 178 3.05 -5.38 -19.23
CA ASP A 178 1.82 -5.87 -19.85
C ASP A 178 0.63 -5.61 -18.93
N CYS A 179 -0.58 -5.60 -19.49
CA CYS A 179 -1.83 -5.62 -18.72
C CYS A 179 -2.70 -6.81 -19.15
N TYR A 180 -3.26 -7.51 -18.16
CA TYR A 180 -4.13 -8.67 -18.35
C TYR A 180 -5.40 -8.57 -17.49
N LYS A 181 -6.55 -8.90 -18.07
CA LYS A 181 -7.72 -9.30 -17.26
C LYS A 181 -7.43 -10.61 -16.54
N LEU A 182 -8.08 -10.86 -15.40
CA LEU A 182 -7.92 -12.09 -14.61
C LEU A 182 -8.34 -13.38 -15.37
N ASN A 183 -9.05 -13.23 -16.49
CA ASN A 183 -9.39 -14.34 -17.38
C ASN A 183 -8.28 -14.71 -18.40
N GLY A 184 -7.16 -13.98 -18.43
CA GLY A 184 -6.02 -14.20 -19.33
C GLY A 184 -6.03 -13.36 -20.61
N THR A 185 -7.04 -12.50 -20.79
CA THR A 185 -7.06 -11.57 -21.91
C THR A 185 -5.98 -10.52 -21.73
N LYS A 186 -4.97 -10.54 -22.61
CA LYS A 186 -3.97 -9.48 -22.71
C LYS A 186 -4.58 -8.25 -23.35
N LEU A 187 -4.50 -7.11 -22.67
CA LEU A 187 -4.96 -5.83 -23.22
C LEU A 187 -3.87 -5.15 -24.05
N TRP A 188 -2.65 -5.05 -23.52
CA TRP A 188 -1.54 -4.36 -24.20
C TRP A 188 -0.16 -4.78 -23.69
N ARG A 189 0.88 -4.24 -24.35
CA ARG A 189 2.30 -4.34 -23.98
C ARG A 189 3.00 -2.99 -24.23
N ILE A 190 3.73 -2.50 -23.22
CA ILE A 190 4.64 -1.35 -23.30
C ILE A 190 6.08 -1.84 -23.24
N ASP A 191 6.94 -1.35 -24.15
CA ASP A 191 8.39 -1.59 -24.12
C ASP A 191 9.10 -0.30 -23.70
N LEU A 192 9.71 -0.29 -22.50
CA LEU A 192 10.40 0.90 -22.00
C LEU A 192 11.70 1.22 -22.75
N GLY A 193 12.18 0.30 -23.58
CA GLY A 193 13.33 0.52 -24.46
C GLY A 193 14.67 0.51 -23.72
N LYS A 194 15.74 0.53 -24.52
CA LYS A 194 17.13 0.37 -24.04
C LYS A 194 17.62 1.46 -23.08
N ASN A 195 17.00 2.64 -23.12
CA ASN A 195 17.41 3.79 -22.30
C ASN A 195 16.76 3.79 -20.91
N ILE A 196 15.94 2.78 -20.61
CA ILE A 196 15.54 2.40 -19.25
C ILE A 196 16.23 1.08 -18.92
N ARG A 197 17.14 1.12 -17.96
CA ARG A 197 17.86 -0.08 -17.52
C ARG A 197 16.96 -0.96 -16.66
N SER A 198 17.08 -2.27 -16.79
CA SER A 198 16.24 -3.22 -16.04
C SER A 198 16.88 -3.62 -14.72
N GLY A 199 16.12 -3.47 -13.63
CA GLY A 199 16.54 -3.79 -12.28
C GLY A 199 15.50 -3.34 -11.25
N ALA A 200 15.57 -3.85 -10.02
CA ALA A 200 14.62 -3.53 -8.95
C ALA A 200 14.47 -2.01 -8.71
N HIS A 201 15.57 -1.27 -8.76
CA HIS A 201 15.58 0.15 -8.38
C HIS A 201 15.35 1.11 -9.55
N TYR A 202 15.04 0.64 -10.77
CA TYR A 202 14.82 1.48 -11.95
C TYR A 202 13.33 1.79 -12.16
N THR A 203 12.61 0.90 -12.83
CA THR A 203 11.19 1.11 -13.15
C THR A 203 10.33 0.87 -11.92
N GLN A 204 9.74 1.95 -11.44
CA GLN A 204 8.66 1.97 -10.46
C GLN A 204 7.42 2.44 -11.21
N PHE A 205 6.37 1.63 -11.24
CA PHE A 205 5.16 1.90 -12.01
C PHE A 205 3.97 2.01 -11.06
N LEU A 206 3.19 3.07 -11.19
CA LEU A 206 2.00 3.32 -10.39
C LEU A 206 0.78 2.96 -11.21
N VAL A 207 -0.17 2.25 -10.60
CA VAL A 207 -1.47 1.92 -11.20
C VAL A 207 -2.57 2.44 -10.29
N TYR A 208 -3.30 3.42 -10.78
CA TYR A 208 -4.33 4.13 -10.03
C TYR A 208 -5.19 4.97 -10.98
N ASP A 209 -6.44 5.23 -10.61
CA ASP A 209 -7.28 6.22 -11.29
C ASP A 209 -6.90 7.62 -10.78
N PHE A 210 -6.06 8.31 -11.55
CA PHE A 210 -5.49 9.60 -11.14
C PHE A 210 -6.41 10.77 -11.46
N ASP A 211 -7.33 10.65 -12.42
CA ASP A 211 -8.21 11.74 -12.85
C ASP A 211 -9.66 11.61 -12.33
N GLY A 212 -9.98 10.47 -11.72
CA GLY A 212 -11.26 10.17 -11.09
C GLY A 212 -12.36 9.76 -12.07
N ASP A 213 -12.03 9.34 -13.30
CA ASP A 213 -13.02 8.94 -14.30
C ASP A 213 -13.62 7.54 -14.07
N GLY A 214 -13.07 6.80 -13.10
CA GLY A 214 -13.44 5.43 -12.74
C GLY A 214 -12.58 4.36 -13.40
N LYS A 215 -11.49 4.73 -14.10
CA LYS A 215 -10.55 3.82 -14.74
C LYS A 215 -9.13 4.14 -14.30
N ALA A 216 -8.34 3.10 -14.02
CA ALA A 216 -6.96 3.28 -13.64
C ALA A 216 -6.08 3.64 -14.84
N GLU A 217 -5.15 4.59 -14.66
CA GLU A 217 -3.99 4.81 -15.51
C GLU A 217 -2.77 4.04 -14.99
N MET A 218 -1.71 4.04 -15.80
CA MET A 218 -0.37 3.69 -15.35
C MET A 218 0.58 4.88 -15.51
N ILE A 219 1.34 5.23 -14.48
CA ILE A 219 2.39 6.27 -14.54
C ILE A 219 3.76 5.65 -14.25
N CYS A 220 4.75 5.90 -15.11
CA CYS A 220 6.13 5.49 -14.85
C CYS A 220 7.18 6.34 -15.59
N LYS A 221 8.45 6.18 -15.18
CA LYS A 221 9.59 6.82 -15.84
C LYS A 221 9.85 6.18 -17.21
N THR A 222 9.98 7.01 -18.24
CA THR A 222 10.26 6.62 -19.63
C THR A 222 11.45 7.39 -20.19
N ALA A 223 11.86 7.06 -21.42
CA ALA A 223 13.01 7.66 -22.09
C ALA A 223 12.86 7.61 -23.62
N PRO A 224 13.73 8.29 -24.39
CA PRO A 224 13.79 8.12 -25.84
C PRO A 224 13.86 6.64 -26.23
N GLY A 225 12.94 6.22 -27.09
CA GLY A 225 12.83 4.83 -27.54
C GLY A 225 11.84 3.97 -26.75
N SER A 226 11.20 4.47 -25.69
CA SER A 226 10.04 3.79 -25.07
C SER A 226 8.85 3.80 -26.04
N ILE A 227 8.19 2.66 -26.18
CA ILE A 227 7.06 2.39 -27.08
C ILE A 227 5.83 2.01 -26.25
N ASP A 228 4.71 2.68 -26.50
CA ASP A 228 3.46 2.47 -25.79
C ASP A 228 2.66 1.24 -26.28
N GLY A 229 1.51 0.98 -25.67
CA GLY A 229 0.59 -0.11 -26.02
C GLY A 229 0.02 -0.05 -27.44
N ALA A 230 0.10 1.11 -28.10
CA ALA A 230 -0.31 1.29 -29.49
C ALA A 230 0.85 1.14 -30.49
N GLY A 231 2.07 0.85 -30.01
CA GLY A 231 3.26 0.73 -30.85
C GLY A 231 3.87 2.08 -31.25
N ILE A 232 3.56 3.16 -30.54
CA ILE A 232 4.00 4.53 -30.83
C ILE A 232 5.04 4.96 -29.79
N TYR A 233 6.03 5.77 -30.20
CA TYR A 233 6.96 6.36 -29.24
C TYR A 233 6.24 7.30 -28.27
N VAL A 234 6.51 7.15 -26.97
CA VAL A 234 5.85 7.96 -25.92
C VAL A 234 6.13 9.47 -26.05
N SER A 235 7.16 9.87 -26.79
CA SER A 235 7.47 11.27 -27.08
C SER A 235 6.40 11.97 -27.93
N GLU A 236 5.62 11.22 -28.71
CA GLU A 236 4.51 11.78 -29.51
C GLU A 236 3.38 12.34 -28.62
N ALA A 237 3.24 11.80 -27.40
CA ALA A 237 2.24 12.24 -26.41
C ALA A 237 2.69 13.49 -25.62
N ALA A 238 3.89 14.02 -25.85
CA ALA A 238 4.32 15.25 -25.19
C ALA A 238 3.58 16.48 -25.73
N THR A 239 3.57 17.57 -24.96
CA THR A 239 3.22 18.91 -25.47
C THR A 239 4.47 19.67 -25.89
N GLU A 240 5.60 19.44 -25.21
CA GLU A 240 6.89 20.07 -25.45
C GLU A 240 7.53 19.65 -26.79
N ALA A 241 7.85 20.64 -27.64
CA ALA A 241 8.42 20.40 -28.96
C ALA A 241 9.78 19.69 -28.90
N SER A 242 10.59 19.95 -27.87
CA SER A 242 11.91 19.34 -27.66
C SER A 242 11.84 17.86 -27.28
N ILE A 243 10.71 17.41 -26.72
CA ILE A 243 10.45 15.98 -26.47
C ILE A 243 9.99 15.33 -27.77
N LYS A 244 9.05 15.95 -28.51
CA LYS A 244 8.56 15.41 -29.80
C LYS A 244 9.66 15.24 -30.84
N SER A 245 10.59 16.19 -30.92
CA SER A 245 11.66 16.18 -31.92
C SER A 245 12.88 15.33 -31.53
N VAL A 246 12.81 14.59 -30.42
CA VAL A 246 13.94 13.80 -29.93
C VAL A 246 14.28 12.65 -30.87
N ASN A 247 15.57 12.26 -30.91
CA ASN A 247 15.96 11.05 -31.62
C ASN A 247 15.65 9.81 -30.76
N ASN A 248 14.47 9.22 -30.94
CA ASN A 248 14.04 8.00 -30.24
C ASN A 248 14.95 6.77 -30.48
N THR A 249 15.78 6.78 -31.53
CA THR A 249 16.72 5.67 -31.81
C THR A 249 18.07 5.81 -31.09
N LYS A 250 18.33 6.97 -30.48
CA LYS A 250 19.60 7.26 -29.81
C LYS A 250 19.81 6.29 -28.64
N ASP A 251 20.98 5.66 -28.64
CA ASP A 251 21.42 4.76 -27.58
C ASP A 251 22.35 5.51 -26.61
N TRP A 252 21.87 5.70 -25.38
CA TRP A 252 22.61 6.35 -24.29
C TRP A 252 23.29 5.34 -23.35
N VAL A 253 23.22 4.04 -23.66
CA VAL A 253 23.82 2.98 -22.87
C VAL A 253 25.32 2.91 -23.14
N THR A 254 26.14 2.99 -22.10
CA THR A 254 27.60 2.91 -22.16
C THR A 254 28.09 1.47 -22.29
N SER A 255 29.40 1.29 -22.50
CA SER A 255 30.05 -0.05 -22.46
C SER A 255 30.02 -0.69 -21.07
N ALA A 256 29.77 0.08 -20.01
CA ALA A 256 29.50 -0.44 -18.66
C ALA A 256 28.02 -0.81 -18.45
N GLY A 257 27.17 -0.63 -19.48
CA GLY A 257 25.73 -0.89 -19.41
C GLY A 257 24.94 0.15 -18.61
N ARG A 258 25.51 1.34 -18.38
CA ARG A 258 24.85 2.47 -17.70
C ARG A 258 24.26 3.41 -18.72
N VAL A 259 23.14 4.06 -18.41
CA VAL A 259 22.65 5.16 -19.24
C VAL A 259 23.43 6.41 -18.83
N ASN A 260 24.11 7.12 -19.75
CA ASN A 260 24.86 8.36 -19.43
C ASN A 260 24.52 9.50 -20.41
N GLY A 261 23.92 10.59 -19.91
CA GLY A 261 23.23 11.62 -20.70
C GLY A 261 21.81 11.27 -21.17
N GLY A 262 21.21 12.12 -21.99
CA GLY A 262 19.88 11.95 -22.57
C GLY A 262 18.76 12.63 -21.79
N GLN A 263 17.59 12.68 -22.43
CA GLN A 263 16.34 13.11 -21.79
C GLN A 263 15.77 11.97 -20.93
N GLU A 264 15.11 12.33 -19.85
CA GLU A 264 14.36 11.42 -18.97
C GLU A 264 12.95 11.97 -18.84
N TRP A 265 11.94 11.10 -18.88
CA TRP A 265 10.55 11.53 -18.90
C TRP A 265 9.71 10.82 -17.85
N LEU A 266 8.59 11.43 -17.50
CA LEU A 266 7.46 10.80 -16.83
C LEU A 266 6.31 10.72 -17.84
N THR A 267 5.75 9.53 -18.00
CA THR A 267 4.63 9.30 -18.91
C THR A 267 3.46 8.70 -18.14
N VAL A 268 2.27 9.22 -18.40
CA VAL A 268 0.99 8.60 -18.03
C VAL A 268 0.43 7.85 -19.24
N PHE A 269 -0.04 6.64 -18.99
CA PHE A 269 -0.61 5.74 -19.97
C PHE A 269 -2.05 5.43 -19.59
N ASN A 270 -2.94 5.42 -20.59
CA ASN A 270 -4.31 4.96 -20.41
C ASN A 270 -4.29 3.47 -20.03
N GLY A 271 -4.91 3.07 -18.93
CA GLY A 271 -4.81 1.70 -18.45
C GLY A 271 -5.48 0.67 -19.34
N GLU A 272 -6.55 1.01 -20.06
CA GLU A 272 -7.26 0.06 -20.93
C GLU A 272 -6.44 -0.30 -22.18
N THR A 273 -5.69 0.66 -22.71
CA THR A 273 -5.02 0.54 -24.02
C THR A 273 -3.50 0.54 -23.95
N GLY A 274 -2.92 0.96 -22.83
CA GLY A 274 -1.48 1.16 -22.67
C GLY A 274 -0.93 2.31 -23.52
N LYS A 275 -1.79 3.09 -24.18
CA LYS A 275 -1.38 4.22 -25.02
C LYS A 275 -0.89 5.38 -24.15
N ALA A 276 0.20 6.03 -24.54
CA ALA A 276 0.68 7.21 -23.84
C ALA A 276 -0.34 8.36 -23.99
N VAL A 277 -0.74 8.96 -22.86
CA VAL A 277 -1.67 10.10 -22.81
C VAL A 277 -0.91 11.41 -22.75
N HIS A 278 0.07 11.52 -21.86
CA HIS A 278 0.94 12.70 -21.77
C HIS A 278 2.34 12.35 -21.29
N THR A 279 3.35 13.06 -21.82
CA THR A 279 4.76 12.88 -21.48
C THR A 279 5.39 14.23 -21.15
N ILE A 280 6.01 14.32 -19.96
CA ILE A 280 6.77 15.49 -19.49
C ILE A 280 8.19 15.10 -19.10
N TYR A 281 9.08 16.09 -18.92
CA TYR A 281 10.40 15.82 -18.37
C TYR A 281 10.34 15.25 -16.95
N TYR A 282 11.15 14.23 -16.67
CA TYR A 282 11.30 13.65 -15.35
C TYR A 282 12.12 14.58 -14.45
N ASN A 283 11.60 14.89 -13.26
CA ASN A 283 12.27 15.81 -12.33
C ASN A 283 12.67 15.13 -11.00
N PRO A 284 13.89 15.41 -10.49
CA PRO A 284 14.97 16.06 -11.23
C PRO A 284 15.54 15.13 -12.30
N ASN A 285 16.10 15.70 -13.37
CA ASN A 285 16.91 14.95 -14.30
C ASN A 285 18.23 14.51 -13.64
N ARG A 286 19.02 13.69 -14.32
CA ARG A 286 20.28 13.13 -13.82
C ARG A 286 21.38 14.12 -13.48
N ASN A 287 21.23 15.38 -13.88
CA ASN A 287 22.10 16.49 -13.47
C ASN A 287 21.57 17.24 -12.24
N THR A 288 20.54 16.72 -11.56
CA THR A 288 19.86 17.35 -10.41
C THR A 288 19.19 18.68 -10.76
N THR A 289 18.77 18.83 -12.03
CA THR A 289 18.10 20.02 -12.58
C THR A 289 16.68 19.68 -13.05
N VAL A 290 15.83 20.69 -13.16
CA VAL A 290 14.44 20.55 -13.66
C VAL A 290 14.44 20.63 -15.19
N GLY A 291 13.78 19.67 -15.83
CA GLY A 291 13.59 19.64 -17.28
C GLY A 291 14.83 19.30 -18.09
N GLY A 292 14.62 19.18 -19.41
CA GLY A 292 15.69 19.17 -20.40
C GLY A 292 16.51 17.88 -20.52
N GLU A 293 17.45 17.91 -21.47
CA GLU A 293 18.42 16.85 -21.71
C GLU A 293 19.66 17.05 -20.84
N ALA A 294 20.16 15.96 -20.26
CA ALA A 294 21.45 16.00 -19.57
C ALA A 294 22.57 15.54 -20.50
N ALA A 295 23.70 16.25 -20.51
CA ALA A 295 24.89 15.84 -21.29
C ALA A 295 25.65 14.64 -20.68
N GLY A 296 25.37 14.32 -19.41
CA GLY A 296 25.99 13.25 -18.64
C GLY A 296 25.24 13.07 -17.31
N THR A 297 25.82 12.31 -16.38
CA THR A 297 25.27 12.13 -15.04
C THR A 297 26.12 12.85 -14.00
N PHE A 298 25.48 13.66 -13.16
CA PHE A 298 26.09 14.35 -12.03
C PHE A 298 26.73 13.38 -11.02
N ASN A 299 27.63 13.86 -10.16
CA ASN A 299 28.16 13.03 -9.09
C ASN A 299 27.15 12.94 -7.93
N TRP A 300 26.45 11.81 -7.82
CA TRP A 300 25.45 11.55 -6.79
C TRP A 300 26.03 11.05 -5.45
N ASP A 301 27.35 11.11 -5.25
CA ASP A 301 28.01 10.76 -4.00
C ASP A 301 29.04 11.82 -3.63
N ASP A 302 28.67 12.71 -2.71
CA ASP A 302 29.51 13.78 -2.18
C ASP A 302 30.35 13.35 -0.97
N ARG A 303 30.30 12.06 -0.58
CA ARG A 303 31.18 11.55 0.47
C ARG A 303 32.63 11.58 0.01
N SER A 304 33.52 11.95 0.93
CA SER A 304 34.96 12.10 0.66
C SER A 304 35.55 10.86 -0.02
N GLY A 305 36.19 11.07 -1.18
CA GLY A 305 36.84 10.01 -1.96
C GLY A 305 35.89 9.09 -2.73
N LYS A 306 34.59 9.41 -2.81
CA LYS A 306 33.61 8.68 -3.61
C LYS A 306 33.25 9.47 -4.87
N THR A 307 32.84 8.76 -5.91
CA THR A 307 32.34 9.34 -7.16
C THR A 307 31.29 8.41 -7.73
N ASP A 308 30.12 8.96 -8.01
CA ASP A 308 28.95 8.27 -8.52
C ASP A 308 28.35 9.07 -9.69
N ASN A 309 29.12 9.10 -10.78
CA ASN A 309 28.76 9.74 -12.04
C ASN A 309 28.35 8.68 -13.08
N GLY A 310 28.24 9.08 -14.36
CA GLY A 310 27.78 8.20 -15.44
C GLY A 310 28.58 6.92 -15.68
N SER A 311 29.80 6.80 -15.13
CA SER A 311 30.61 5.58 -15.19
C SER A 311 30.21 4.54 -14.15
N TYR A 312 29.73 4.97 -12.97
CA TYR A 312 29.28 4.08 -11.89
C TYR A 312 27.75 4.02 -11.81
N GLY A 313 27.08 5.17 -11.76
CA GLY A 313 25.63 5.32 -11.94
C GLY A 313 24.81 4.46 -10.98
N ASN A 314 25.01 4.65 -9.67
CA ASN A 314 24.32 3.92 -8.61
C ASN A 314 23.26 4.78 -7.91
N ARG A 315 23.65 5.77 -7.11
CA ARG A 315 22.76 6.54 -6.21
C ARG A 315 21.75 7.41 -6.94
N GLY A 316 22.14 8.00 -8.06
CA GLY A 316 21.25 8.80 -8.91
C GLY A 316 20.27 7.98 -9.73
N GLU A 317 20.40 6.65 -9.75
CA GLU A 317 19.50 5.74 -10.45
C GLU A 317 18.67 4.90 -9.46
N ARG A 318 18.53 5.38 -8.22
CA ARG A 318 17.68 4.76 -7.21
C ARG A 318 16.33 5.48 -7.20
N TYR A 319 15.29 4.80 -7.67
CA TYR A 319 13.95 5.36 -7.79
C TYR A 319 12.96 4.64 -6.88
N LEU A 320 11.97 5.39 -6.42
CA LEU A 320 10.75 4.90 -5.79
C LEU A 320 9.58 5.69 -6.37
N ALA A 321 8.37 5.19 -6.18
CA ALA A 321 7.16 5.91 -6.53
C ALA A 321 6.03 5.52 -5.58
N ALA A 322 5.12 6.44 -5.31
CA ALA A 322 3.88 6.18 -4.58
C ALA A 322 2.72 7.01 -5.12
N VAL A 323 1.50 6.58 -4.79
CA VAL A 323 0.27 7.36 -4.95
C VAL A 323 -0.01 8.02 -3.60
N ALA A 324 -0.49 9.27 -3.60
CA ALA A 324 -0.85 9.98 -2.38
C ALA A 324 -2.00 10.98 -2.61
N ALA A 325 -2.95 11.03 -1.69
CA ALA A 325 -4.03 12.01 -1.62
C ALA A 325 -3.55 13.29 -0.92
N LEU A 326 -2.70 14.07 -1.59
CA LEU A 326 -2.03 15.26 -1.03
C LEU A 326 -2.97 16.46 -0.77
N ASP A 327 -4.22 16.40 -1.23
CA ASP A 327 -5.27 17.41 -0.92
C ASP A 327 -6.39 16.83 -0.04
N GLY A 328 -6.18 15.63 0.49
CA GLY A 328 -7.11 14.92 1.36
C GLY A 328 -7.97 13.91 0.61
N PRO A 329 -8.82 13.17 1.33
CA PRO A 329 -9.40 11.91 0.85
C PRO A 329 -10.39 12.12 -0.31
N ALA A 330 -11.00 13.31 -0.43
CA ALA A 330 -11.95 13.61 -1.50
C ALA A 330 -11.30 14.22 -2.75
N ALA A 331 -9.99 14.49 -2.72
CA ALA A 331 -9.26 15.02 -3.85
C ALA A 331 -8.78 13.89 -4.77
N LEU A 332 -8.42 14.27 -6.00
CA LEU A 332 -7.74 13.37 -6.92
C LEU A 332 -6.32 13.08 -6.39
N PRO A 333 -5.84 11.84 -6.54
CA PRO A 333 -4.54 11.46 -6.03
C PRO A 333 -3.41 12.01 -6.92
N SER A 334 -2.25 12.24 -6.32
CA SER A 334 -1.02 12.63 -6.99
C SER A 334 -0.09 11.43 -7.14
N ALA A 335 0.70 11.43 -8.22
CA ALA A 335 1.87 10.56 -8.33
C ALA A 335 3.06 11.24 -7.65
N VAL A 336 3.74 10.54 -6.74
CA VAL A 336 4.96 11.01 -6.07
C VAL A 336 6.15 10.18 -6.53
N MET A 337 7.06 10.80 -7.27
CA MET A 337 8.26 10.17 -7.82
C MET A 337 9.47 10.50 -6.95
N CYS A 338 10.28 9.50 -6.62
CA CYS A 338 11.49 9.68 -5.81
C CYS A 338 12.76 9.39 -6.62
N ARG A 339 13.84 10.13 -6.32
CA ARG A 339 15.18 9.88 -6.86
C ARG A 339 16.27 10.09 -5.80
N GLY A 340 17.07 9.04 -5.55
CA GLY A 340 18.20 9.03 -4.63
C GLY A 340 17.79 9.02 -3.16
N TYR A 341 18.51 8.28 -2.31
CA TYR A 341 18.25 8.24 -0.86
C TYR A 341 19.47 8.00 0.02
N TYR A 342 20.58 7.48 -0.53
CA TYR A 342 21.81 7.28 0.23
C TYR A 342 22.55 8.58 0.57
N THR A 343 22.34 9.62 -0.24
CA THR A 343 22.97 10.94 -0.15
C THR A 343 21.91 11.97 -0.53
N TYR A 344 21.95 12.53 -1.74
CA TYR A 344 20.91 13.42 -2.23
C TYR A 344 19.59 12.69 -2.35
N ALA A 345 18.52 13.39 -1.99
CA ALA A 345 17.18 12.85 -1.94
C ALA A 345 16.17 13.85 -2.52
N PHE A 346 15.34 13.38 -3.43
CA PHE A 346 14.34 14.18 -4.13
C PHE A 346 12.99 13.45 -4.16
N LEU A 347 11.91 14.18 -3.93
CA LEU A 347 10.53 13.73 -4.16
C LEU A 347 9.82 14.76 -5.03
N TRP A 348 9.08 14.30 -6.02
CA TRP A 348 8.40 15.11 -7.00
C TRP A 348 6.94 14.67 -7.10
N ALA A 349 6.04 15.50 -6.62
CA ALA A 349 4.60 15.28 -6.75
C ALA A 349 4.09 15.83 -8.08
N VAL A 350 3.27 15.04 -8.76
CA VAL A 350 2.72 15.32 -10.09
C VAL A 350 1.25 14.95 -10.10
N ASP A 351 0.42 15.91 -10.50
CA ASP A 351 -1.01 15.72 -10.67
C ASP A 351 -1.32 15.37 -12.14
N PHE A 352 -2.38 14.59 -12.36
CA PHE A 352 -2.93 14.30 -13.68
C PHE A 352 -4.40 14.70 -13.73
N ASP A 353 -4.77 15.54 -14.71
CA ASP A 353 -6.14 16.07 -14.84
C ASP A 353 -6.98 15.37 -15.92
N GLY A 354 -6.57 14.16 -16.32
CA GLY A 354 -7.12 13.40 -17.44
C GLY A 354 -6.56 13.78 -18.80
N LYS A 355 -5.72 14.82 -18.87
CA LYS A 355 -5.09 15.28 -20.13
C LYS A 355 -3.61 15.57 -19.97
N GLU A 356 -3.22 16.22 -18.89
CA GLU A 356 -1.86 16.72 -18.70
C GLU A 356 -1.34 16.37 -17.31
N LEU A 357 -0.06 16.03 -17.28
CA LEU A 357 0.75 15.87 -16.07
C LEU A 357 1.31 17.23 -15.69
N LYS A 358 1.14 17.64 -14.43
CA LYS A 358 1.58 18.93 -13.91
C LYS A 358 2.32 18.75 -12.61
N THR A 359 3.49 19.38 -12.49
CA THR A 359 4.22 19.42 -11.22
C THR A 359 3.37 20.11 -10.17
N ARG A 360 3.20 19.45 -9.03
CA ARG A 360 2.61 20.02 -7.83
C ARG A 360 3.69 20.69 -6.97
N TRP A 361 4.73 19.92 -6.63
CA TRP A 361 5.91 20.42 -5.94
C TRP A 361 7.11 19.49 -6.15
N LEU A 362 8.32 20.00 -5.91
CA LEU A 362 9.57 19.25 -5.92
C LEU A 362 10.35 19.51 -4.62
N HIS A 363 10.47 18.49 -3.77
CA HIS A 363 11.35 18.46 -2.62
C HIS A 363 12.79 18.14 -3.05
N SER A 364 13.76 18.89 -2.52
CA SER A 364 15.19 18.74 -2.82
C SER A 364 16.05 18.79 -1.55
N SER A 365 16.55 17.64 -1.12
CA SER A 365 17.51 17.51 -0.03
C SER A 365 18.92 17.20 -0.58
N LYS A 366 19.69 18.27 -0.84
CA LYS A 366 21.09 18.17 -1.29
C LYS A 366 22.12 18.30 -0.15
N SER A 367 21.66 18.49 1.09
CA SER A 367 22.49 18.69 2.28
C SER A 367 21.82 18.04 3.48
N LYS A 368 22.63 17.61 4.44
CA LYS A 368 22.15 17.11 5.74
C LYS A 368 21.48 18.17 6.60
N THR A 369 21.67 19.46 6.31
CA THR A 369 21.26 20.57 7.19
C THR A 369 20.25 21.52 6.57
N SER A 370 20.03 21.46 5.26
CA SER A 370 19.09 22.33 4.56
C SER A 370 18.48 21.62 3.36
N TYR A 371 17.20 21.89 3.08
CA TYR A 371 16.49 21.39 1.91
C TYR A 371 15.77 22.55 1.20
N SER A 372 15.18 22.29 0.04
CA SER A 372 14.35 23.27 -0.66
C SER A 372 13.11 22.62 -1.24
N VAL A 373 12.04 23.40 -1.39
CA VAL A 373 10.81 22.99 -2.06
C VAL A 373 10.55 23.98 -3.19
N THR A 374 10.36 23.46 -4.40
CA THR A 374 9.92 24.23 -5.56
C THR A 374 8.44 23.95 -5.78
N ASP A 375 7.60 24.99 -5.79
CA ASP A 375 6.16 24.85 -6.02
C ASP A 375 5.80 24.67 -7.52
N ALA A 376 4.51 24.46 -7.81
CA ALA A 376 3.98 24.35 -9.17
C ALA A 376 4.28 25.57 -10.07
N GLY A 377 4.45 26.76 -9.47
CA GLY A 377 4.81 28.00 -10.17
C GLY A 377 6.32 28.13 -10.44
N GLY A 378 7.14 27.21 -9.94
CA GLY A 378 8.59 27.23 -10.07
C GLY A 378 9.29 28.09 -9.01
N ALA A 379 8.58 28.61 -8.01
CA ALA A 379 9.21 29.36 -6.93
C ALA A 379 9.84 28.39 -5.92
N THR A 380 11.11 28.65 -5.57
CA THR A 380 11.89 27.78 -4.68
C THR A 380 12.13 28.45 -3.34
N ASN A 381 11.75 27.77 -2.26
CA ASN A 381 12.03 28.17 -0.88
C ASN A 381 13.04 27.20 -0.25
N THR A 382 14.00 27.74 0.51
CA THR A 382 15.03 26.95 1.22
C THR A 382 14.77 26.97 2.71
N TYR A 383 14.86 25.80 3.35
CA TYR A 383 14.55 25.59 4.75
C TYR A 383 15.75 25.00 5.49
N THR A 384 15.89 25.38 6.77
CA THR A 384 16.89 24.82 7.70
C THR A 384 16.15 24.21 8.90
N PRO A 385 15.86 22.91 8.88
CA PRO A 385 15.11 22.27 9.96
C PRO A 385 15.90 22.21 11.27
N GLY A 386 15.16 21.93 12.36
CA GLY A 386 15.71 21.64 13.68
C GLY A 386 16.62 20.41 13.70
N ALA A 387 17.10 20.01 14.88
CA ALA A 387 17.87 18.77 14.98
C ALA A 387 17.02 17.56 14.58
N ALA A 388 17.66 16.52 14.02
CA ALA A 388 17.00 15.22 13.84
C ALA A 388 16.52 14.69 15.19
N THR A 389 15.45 13.89 15.23
CA THR A 389 14.80 13.52 16.50
C THR A 389 15.73 12.75 17.45
N ARG A 390 16.64 11.91 16.92
CA ARG A 390 17.70 11.25 17.71
C ARG A 390 18.85 12.18 18.16
N GLY A 391 18.89 13.41 17.65
CA GLY A 391 19.93 14.41 17.96
C GLY A 391 21.23 14.26 17.17
N SER A 392 21.31 13.29 16.26
CA SER A 392 22.47 13.07 15.37
C SER A 392 22.00 12.57 14.00
N GLY A 393 22.91 12.54 13.02
CA GLY A 393 22.58 12.13 11.65
C GLY A 393 22.07 13.30 10.78
N SER A 394 21.41 12.95 9.68
CA SER A 394 20.82 13.94 8.78
C SER A 394 19.50 14.46 9.35
N ARG A 395 19.30 15.77 9.31
CA ARG A 395 18.06 16.45 9.71
C ARG A 395 17.18 16.82 8.51
N THR A 396 17.47 16.29 7.33
CA THR A 396 16.70 16.44 6.08
C THR A 396 16.46 15.06 5.49
N ALA A 397 15.84 14.95 4.31
CA ALA A 397 15.71 13.66 3.63
C ALA A 397 17.05 13.10 3.12
N TYR A 398 18.13 13.91 3.12
CA TYR A 398 19.45 13.45 2.69
C TYR A 398 19.88 12.22 3.49
N GLY A 399 20.18 11.10 2.83
CA GLY A 399 20.69 9.89 3.47
C GLY A 399 19.69 9.14 4.37
N ASN A 400 18.41 9.54 4.41
CA ASN A 400 17.40 8.97 5.30
C ASN A 400 16.40 8.02 4.61
N GLY A 401 16.31 8.06 3.27
CA GLY A 401 15.35 7.21 2.55
C GLY A 401 15.71 5.72 2.54
N ASN A 402 14.70 4.87 2.44
CA ASN A 402 14.84 3.41 2.29
C ASN A 402 14.79 2.98 0.82
N HIS A 403 14.95 1.68 0.60
CA HIS A 403 14.56 0.97 -0.63
C HIS A 403 13.03 0.78 -0.80
N ASN A 404 12.24 1.48 -0.01
CA ASN A 404 10.78 1.43 0.05
C ASN A 404 10.28 2.73 0.70
N MET A 405 8.99 2.97 0.60
CA MET A 405 8.29 4.09 1.23
C MET A 405 6.88 3.66 1.62
N SER A 406 6.22 4.48 2.41
CA SER A 406 4.82 4.31 2.79
C SER A 406 4.11 5.65 2.68
N VAL A 407 2.79 5.59 2.56
CA VAL A 407 1.92 6.77 2.40
C VAL A 407 0.74 6.59 3.34
N ALA A 408 0.48 7.61 4.14
CA ALA A 408 -0.66 7.69 5.03
C ALA A 408 -0.83 9.14 5.53
N ASP A 409 -2.05 9.48 5.93
CA ASP A 409 -2.34 10.57 6.86
C ASP A 409 -1.76 10.20 8.23
N VAL A 410 -0.60 10.78 8.55
CA VAL A 410 0.09 10.50 9.80
C VAL A 410 -0.16 11.57 10.85
N ASP A 411 -0.48 12.79 10.47
CA ASP A 411 -0.67 13.93 11.39
C ASP A 411 -2.14 14.29 11.68
N GLY A 412 -3.08 13.66 10.98
CA GLY A 412 -4.52 13.76 11.20
C GLY A 412 -5.19 14.95 10.51
N ASP A 413 -4.53 15.63 9.57
CA ASP A 413 -5.13 16.70 8.78
C ASP A 413 -6.03 16.21 7.63
N GLY A 414 -6.02 14.89 7.39
CA GLY A 414 -6.78 14.19 6.36
C GLY A 414 -6.01 13.98 5.07
N LYS A 415 -4.81 14.54 4.90
CA LYS A 415 -4.00 14.40 3.68
C LYS A 415 -2.90 13.40 3.91
N ASP A 416 -2.32 12.95 2.81
CA ASP A 416 -1.24 11.98 2.87
C ASP A 416 0.14 12.64 2.99
N GLU A 417 0.90 12.13 3.95
CA GLU A 417 2.34 12.33 4.04
C GLU A 417 3.08 11.15 3.40
N ILE A 418 4.32 11.43 2.98
CA ILE A 418 5.22 10.42 2.42
C ILE A 418 6.24 10.02 3.47
N VAL A 419 6.03 8.86 4.09
CA VAL A 419 6.96 8.26 5.05
C VAL A 419 8.02 7.49 4.28
N TRP A 420 9.26 7.99 4.31
CA TRP A 420 10.33 7.47 3.49
C TRP A 420 11.58 7.16 4.32
N GLY A 421 11.59 5.95 4.86
CA GLY A 421 12.62 5.52 5.80
C GLY A 421 12.65 6.44 7.02
N SER A 422 13.84 6.95 7.33
CA SER A 422 14.13 7.77 8.51
C SER A 422 13.65 9.23 8.40
N CYS A 423 12.69 9.53 7.53
CA CYS A 423 12.09 10.86 7.38
C CYS A 423 10.67 10.79 6.82
N ALA A 424 9.89 11.84 7.04
CA ALA A 424 8.59 12.04 6.41
C ALA A 424 8.53 13.40 5.71
N ILE A 425 7.88 13.42 4.56
CA ILE A 425 7.59 14.62 3.75
C ILE A 425 6.10 14.91 3.86
N ASP A 426 5.79 16.16 4.17
CA ASP A 426 4.45 16.70 4.33
C ASP A 426 3.68 16.74 3.00
N ASP A 427 2.34 16.87 3.06
CA ASP A 427 1.44 16.95 1.89
C ASP A 427 1.87 18.03 0.86
N ASP A 428 2.45 19.11 1.37
CA ASP A 428 2.93 20.27 0.60
C ASP A 428 4.40 20.20 0.15
N GLY A 429 5.06 19.06 0.39
CA GLY A 429 6.44 18.80 0.01
C GLY A 429 7.49 19.30 1.00
N LYS A 430 7.11 19.94 2.11
CA LYS A 430 8.04 20.29 3.20
C LYS A 430 8.46 19.05 3.97
N LEU A 431 9.57 19.15 4.70
CA LEU A 431 9.98 18.09 5.61
C LEU A 431 9.10 18.16 6.86
N LEU A 432 8.40 17.08 7.18
CA LEU A 432 7.68 16.92 8.45
C LEU A 432 8.68 16.63 9.58
N TYR A 433 9.46 15.56 9.43
CA TYR A 433 10.56 15.24 10.34
C TYR A 433 11.68 14.42 9.68
N ALA A 434 12.81 14.32 10.38
CA ALA A 434 13.87 13.36 10.11
C ALA A 434 14.35 12.75 11.43
N THR A 435 14.38 11.42 11.53
CA THR A 435 14.81 10.73 12.76
C THR A 435 16.33 10.78 12.93
N GLY A 436 17.05 10.75 11.80
CA GLY A 436 18.51 10.77 11.75
C GLY A 436 19.17 9.40 11.93
N TYR A 437 18.39 8.31 11.90
CA TYR A 437 18.96 6.95 11.87
C TYR A 437 19.55 6.57 10.51
N GLY A 438 19.08 7.17 9.42
CA GLY A 438 19.61 6.97 8.08
C GLY A 438 18.88 5.88 7.29
N HIS A 439 19.56 5.39 6.26
CA HIS A 439 19.04 4.41 5.31
C HIS A 439 18.75 3.03 5.94
N GLY A 440 17.70 2.38 5.44
CA GLY A 440 17.28 1.03 5.77
C GLY A 440 16.68 0.24 4.59
N ASP A 441 16.46 -1.05 4.84
CA ASP A 441 16.00 -2.04 3.85
C ASP A 441 14.52 -2.43 3.99
N ALA A 442 13.90 -2.17 5.15
CA ALA A 442 12.50 -2.50 5.44
C ALA A 442 11.84 -1.42 6.31
N ILE A 443 10.55 -1.18 6.06
CA ILE A 443 9.72 -0.20 6.75
C ILE A 443 8.29 -0.73 6.87
N HIS A 444 7.65 -0.44 8.00
CA HIS A 444 6.26 -0.75 8.26
C HIS A 444 5.60 0.47 8.88
N VAL A 445 4.48 0.92 8.31
CA VAL A 445 3.66 2.01 8.84
C VAL A 445 2.28 1.46 9.11
N GLY A 446 1.75 1.68 10.31
CA GLY A 446 0.43 1.17 10.69
C GLY A 446 0.10 1.44 12.16
N LYS A 447 -1.09 0.97 12.58
CA LYS A 447 -1.59 1.15 13.95
C LYS A 447 -1.01 0.11 14.91
N MET A 448 0.31 0.17 15.14
CA MET A 448 1.06 -0.85 15.90
C MET A 448 0.80 -0.82 17.41
N ILE A 449 0.54 0.36 17.96
CA ILE A 449 0.19 0.56 19.38
C ILE A 449 -1.26 1.07 19.43
N PRO A 450 -2.26 0.19 19.61
CA PRO A 450 -3.68 0.57 19.53
C PRO A 450 -4.06 1.70 20.50
N SER A 451 -3.46 1.69 21.69
CA SER A 451 -3.70 2.67 22.76
C SER A 451 -3.01 4.02 22.58
N ARG A 452 -2.07 4.18 21.62
CA ARG A 452 -1.45 5.47 21.29
C ARG A 452 -2.21 6.12 20.14
N GLU A 453 -2.42 7.44 20.17
CA GLU A 453 -2.99 8.16 19.04
C GLU A 453 -2.08 8.11 17.80
N GLY A 454 -2.66 8.24 16.60
CA GLY A 454 -1.91 8.22 15.34
C GLY A 454 -1.29 6.86 14.98
N LEU A 455 -0.51 6.86 13.90
CA LEU A 455 0.21 5.70 13.38
C LEU A 455 1.64 5.63 13.95
N GLN A 456 2.27 4.47 13.79
CA GLN A 456 3.68 4.27 14.13
C GLN A 456 4.45 3.74 12.91
N VAL A 457 5.76 4.00 12.92
CA VAL A 457 6.71 3.53 11.91
C VAL A 457 7.71 2.61 12.59
N TYR A 458 7.78 1.36 12.15
CA TYR A 458 8.86 0.44 12.50
C TYR A 458 9.83 0.30 11.33
N GLN A 459 11.11 0.49 11.58
CA GLN A 459 12.15 0.48 10.55
C GLN A 459 13.43 -0.19 11.05
N VAL A 460 14.17 -0.80 10.12
CA VAL A 460 15.53 -1.31 10.34
C VAL A 460 16.56 -0.47 9.60
N HIS A 461 17.81 -0.46 10.07
CA HIS A 461 18.86 0.45 9.59
C HIS A 461 20.12 -0.28 9.10
N GLU A 462 20.55 0.08 7.89
CA GLU A 462 21.88 -0.24 7.35
C GLU A 462 22.90 0.84 7.76
N ALA A 463 22.44 2.05 8.09
CA ALA A 463 23.30 3.12 8.57
C ALA A 463 23.62 2.98 10.07
N SER A 464 24.88 3.21 10.44
CA SER A 464 25.32 3.22 11.85
C SER A 464 24.47 4.19 12.69
N PRO A 465 23.94 3.79 13.87
CA PRO A 465 24.36 2.67 14.71
C PRO A 465 23.70 1.31 14.36
N TYR A 466 23.15 1.20 13.16
CA TYR A 466 22.41 0.05 12.68
C TYR A 466 21.20 -0.24 13.57
N GLY A 467 20.66 -1.45 13.50
CA GLY A 467 19.58 -1.90 14.37
C GLY A 467 18.22 -1.47 13.84
N TRP A 468 17.39 -0.92 14.70
CA TRP A 468 15.98 -0.65 14.42
C TRP A 468 15.40 0.43 15.34
N ASP A 469 14.30 1.03 14.92
CA ASP A 469 13.49 1.90 15.76
C ASP A 469 11.99 1.74 15.49
N LEU A 470 11.20 2.09 16.50
CA LEU A 470 9.78 2.35 16.43
C LEU A 470 9.58 3.82 16.78
N HIS A 471 8.99 4.60 15.90
CA HIS A 471 8.69 6.01 16.15
C HIS A 471 7.26 6.37 15.82
N ASP A 472 6.83 7.48 16.41
CA ASP A 472 5.57 8.13 16.11
C ASP A 472 5.56 8.68 14.68
N ALA A 473 4.56 8.30 13.88
CA ALA A 473 4.54 8.60 12.45
C ALA A 473 4.29 10.08 12.13
N ALA A 474 3.70 10.87 13.04
CA ALA A 474 3.46 12.30 12.82
C ALA A 474 4.70 13.13 13.17
N THR A 475 5.41 12.73 14.23
CA THR A 475 6.43 13.59 14.87
C THR A 475 7.86 13.09 14.72
N GLY A 476 8.04 11.81 14.39
CA GLY A 476 9.34 11.16 14.45
C GLY A 476 9.86 10.94 15.87
N GLU A 477 9.03 11.11 16.90
CA GLU A 477 9.39 10.84 18.30
C GLU A 477 9.74 9.35 18.45
N ILE A 478 10.96 9.06 18.93
CA ILE A 478 11.42 7.68 19.11
C ILE A 478 10.72 7.06 20.32
N ILE A 479 9.95 6.00 20.08
CA ILE A 479 9.20 5.25 21.11
C ILE A 479 10.07 4.12 21.65
N LEU A 480 10.62 3.29 20.75
CA LEU A 480 11.55 2.21 21.08
C LEU A 480 12.69 2.21 20.06
N SER A 481 13.87 1.73 20.47
CA SER A 481 14.95 1.48 19.53
C SER A 481 15.94 0.44 20.06
N GLY A 482 16.71 -0.14 19.15
CA GLY A 482 17.84 -0.99 19.45
C GLY A 482 18.95 -0.78 18.44
N THR A 483 20.21 -0.88 18.88
CA THR A 483 21.38 -0.83 18.00
C THR A 483 21.88 -2.22 17.65
N ALA A 484 22.69 -2.34 16.59
CA ALA A 484 23.34 -3.59 16.22
C ALA A 484 24.83 -3.37 15.88
N ASP A 485 25.61 -4.46 15.81
CA ASP A 485 27.03 -4.40 15.47
C ASP A 485 27.28 -4.25 13.94
N GLY A 486 26.23 -4.38 13.14
CA GLY A 486 26.27 -4.27 11.69
C GLY A 486 24.87 -4.18 11.07
N ASP A 487 24.82 -4.19 9.74
CA ASP A 487 23.61 -4.04 8.94
C ASP A 487 22.44 -4.91 9.44
N THR A 488 21.30 -4.27 9.66
CA THR A 488 20.02 -4.93 9.93
C THR A 488 19.18 -4.91 8.66
N GLY A 489 19.51 -5.77 7.70
CA GLY A 489 18.91 -5.74 6.36
C GLY A 489 17.48 -6.29 6.24
N ARG A 490 16.82 -6.70 7.35
CA ARG A 490 15.41 -7.12 7.38
C ARG A 490 14.75 -6.80 8.71
N GLY A 491 13.48 -6.43 8.64
CA GLY A 491 12.57 -6.30 9.77
C GLY A 491 11.15 -6.57 9.34
N ILE A 492 10.28 -6.83 10.32
CA ILE A 492 8.83 -6.89 10.14
C ILE A 492 8.12 -6.47 11.42
N ALA A 493 6.96 -5.83 11.26
CA ALA A 493 5.97 -5.59 12.30
C ALA A 493 4.63 -6.22 11.87
N ALA A 494 4.01 -7.01 12.75
CA ALA A 494 2.78 -7.75 12.49
C ALA A 494 2.08 -8.13 13.81
N ASP A 495 0.75 -8.16 13.84
CA ASP A 495 -0.04 -8.68 14.98
C ASP A 495 -0.15 -10.19 14.87
N ILE A 496 0.73 -10.94 15.53
CA ILE A 496 0.78 -12.40 15.37
C ILE A 496 0.29 -13.15 16.60
N ASP A 497 0.16 -12.50 17.75
CA ASP A 497 -0.26 -13.11 19.01
C ASP A 497 -1.48 -12.40 19.61
N ALA A 498 -2.65 -13.01 19.43
CA ALA A 498 -3.93 -12.53 19.97
C ALA A 498 -3.97 -12.33 21.50
N ASN A 499 -2.97 -12.82 22.24
CA ASN A 499 -2.87 -12.61 23.69
C ASN A 499 -2.15 -11.32 24.08
N ASN A 500 -1.57 -10.60 23.12
CA ASN A 500 -0.90 -9.34 23.32
C ASN A 500 -1.73 -8.18 22.76
N ASP A 501 -1.61 -7.01 23.39
CA ASP A 501 -2.14 -5.78 22.84
C ASP A 501 -1.14 -5.20 21.84
N GLY A 502 -1.62 -4.85 20.63
CA GLY A 502 -0.80 -4.32 19.54
C GLY A 502 0.16 -5.33 18.92
N TRP A 503 1.04 -4.83 18.05
CA TRP A 503 1.83 -5.68 17.16
C TRP A 503 3.13 -6.19 17.80
N GLU A 504 3.65 -7.27 17.24
CA GLU A 504 5.01 -7.73 17.43
C GLU A 504 5.96 -7.18 16.36
N MET A 505 7.22 -6.94 16.74
CA MET A 505 8.28 -6.43 15.86
C MET A 505 9.57 -7.23 16.02
N TRP A 506 10.22 -7.61 14.92
CA TRP A 506 11.52 -8.29 14.93
C TRP A 506 12.35 -7.96 13.70
N CYS A 507 13.64 -8.35 13.74
CA CYS A 507 14.60 -8.02 12.69
C CYS A 507 15.75 -9.02 12.62
N SER A 508 16.58 -8.92 11.58
CA SER A 508 17.68 -9.86 11.34
C SER A 508 18.80 -9.77 12.39
N SER A 509 18.92 -8.65 13.10
CA SER A 509 19.92 -8.45 14.15
C SER A 509 19.43 -8.79 15.56
N SER A 510 18.15 -9.15 15.73
CA SER A 510 17.57 -9.56 17.02
C SER A 510 16.72 -10.82 16.89
N SER A 511 17.07 -11.87 17.63
CA SER A 511 16.44 -13.18 17.48
C SER A 511 15.01 -13.28 18.00
N ASN A 512 14.58 -12.35 18.86
CA ASN A 512 13.31 -12.47 19.58
C ASN A 512 12.40 -11.27 19.28
N PRO A 513 11.15 -11.52 18.85
CA PRO A 513 10.14 -10.48 18.70
C PRO A 513 9.88 -9.67 19.97
N ARG A 514 9.48 -8.42 19.78
CA ARG A 514 9.13 -7.48 20.84
C ARG A 514 7.74 -6.95 20.61
N ASN A 515 6.95 -6.89 21.67
CA ASN A 515 5.65 -6.24 21.62
C ASN A 515 5.83 -4.70 21.53
N ALA A 516 5.15 -4.06 20.59
CA ALA A 516 5.26 -2.63 20.32
C ALA A 516 4.79 -1.76 21.50
N VAL A 517 3.77 -2.22 22.24
CA VAL A 517 3.18 -1.49 23.36
C VAL A 517 4.10 -1.49 24.59
N THR A 518 4.65 -2.66 24.93
CA THR A 518 5.39 -2.86 26.19
C THR A 518 6.91 -2.86 26.01
N GLY A 519 7.41 -3.00 24.78
CA GLY A 519 8.82 -3.20 24.46
C GLY A 519 9.40 -4.55 24.94
N LYS A 520 8.58 -5.39 25.59
CA LYS A 520 9.02 -6.66 26.15
C LYS A 520 9.22 -7.68 25.04
N THR A 521 10.28 -8.46 25.22
CA THR A 521 10.57 -9.60 24.34
C THR A 521 9.55 -10.72 24.57
N ILE A 522 9.05 -11.28 23.48
CA ILE A 522 8.18 -12.46 23.49
C ILE A 522 9.04 -13.69 23.15
N SER A 523 8.79 -14.77 23.86
CA SER A 523 9.53 -16.03 23.67
C SER A 523 9.05 -16.75 22.42
N PHE A 524 10.00 -17.09 21.55
CA PHE A 524 9.77 -17.89 20.35
C PHE A 524 10.69 -19.12 20.35
N THR A 525 10.17 -20.24 19.90
CA THR A 525 10.93 -21.49 19.72
C THR A 525 11.84 -21.45 18.50
N ALA A 526 11.50 -20.62 17.50
CA ALA A 526 12.32 -20.32 16.33
C ALA A 526 12.01 -18.91 15.81
N GLN A 527 12.99 -18.26 15.18
CA GLN A 527 12.82 -16.92 14.61
C GLN A 527 11.79 -16.97 13.45
N PRO A 528 10.72 -16.15 13.49
CA PRO A 528 9.76 -16.07 12.40
C PRO A 528 10.38 -15.46 11.13
N SER A 529 9.75 -15.70 9.98
CA SER A 529 10.14 -15.01 8.74
C SER A 529 9.97 -13.49 8.88
N MET A 530 10.76 -12.74 8.12
CA MET A 530 10.81 -11.27 8.13
C MET A 530 10.78 -10.74 6.70
N ASN A 531 9.63 -10.97 6.06
CA ASN A 531 9.39 -10.59 4.68
C ASN A 531 8.01 -9.93 4.59
N PHE A 532 6.96 -10.67 4.28
CA PHE A 532 5.59 -10.14 4.23
C PHE A 532 4.76 -10.65 5.41
N ARG A 533 3.87 -9.78 5.93
CA ARG A 533 2.69 -10.20 6.69
C ARG A 533 1.57 -10.51 5.71
N ILE A 534 0.60 -11.34 6.12
CA ILE A 534 -0.56 -11.67 5.31
C ILE A 534 -1.76 -12.06 6.18
N TYR A 535 -2.95 -11.60 5.85
CA TYR A 535 -4.21 -12.16 6.35
C TYR A 535 -4.63 -13.33 5.45
N TRP A 536 -4.46 -14.56 5.94
CA TRP A 536 -4.75 -15.76 5.14
C TRP A 536 -5.84 -16.65 5.73
N ASP A 537 -5.85 -16.87 7.06
CA ASP A 537 -6.82 -17.74 7.70
C ASP A 537 -8.10 -17.04 8.19
N GLY A 538 -8.74 -17.58 9.23
CA GLY A 538 -10.04 -17.13 9.69
C GLY A 538 -10.01 -16.12 10.83
N ASP A 539 -8.89 -15.97 11.55
CA ASP A 539 -8.77 -15.03 12.67
C ASP A 539 -8.33 -13.62 12.22
N LEU A 540 -8.08 -12.71 13.17
CA LEU A 540 -7.75 -11.31 12.88
C LEU A 540 -6.24 -11.04 12.95
N GLN A 541 -5.43 -12.07 13.18
CA GLN A 541 -3.98 -11.97 13.31
C GLN A 541 -3.33 -12.14 11.94
N ASP A 542 -2.10 -11.63 11.84
CA ASP A 542 -1.24 -11.80 10.69
C ASP A 542 -0.62 -13.20 10.67
N GLU A 543 -0.66 -13.83 9.50
CA GLU A 543 0.31 -14.84 9.09
C GLU A 543 1.56 -14.18 8.49
N LEU A 544 2.56 -14.99 8.15
CA LEU A 544 3.81 -14.54 7.55
C LEU A 544 4.06 -15.25 6.22
N LEU A 545 4.33 -14.48 5.17
CA LEU A 545 4.70 -14.97 3.84
C LEU A 545 6.20 -14.76 3.59
N ASP A 546 6.92 -15.84 3.27
CA ASP A 546 8.28 -15.78 2.71
C ASP A 546 8.44 -16.78 1.56
N GLY A 547 8.76 -16.27 0.37
CA GLY A 547 8.79 -17.07 -0.85
C GLY A 547 7.41 -17.58 -1.21
N SER A 548 7.23 -18.90 -1.18
CA SER A 548 5.95 -19.57 -1.44
C SER A 548 5.37 -20.26 -0.20
N THR A 549 5.81 -19.88 1.00
CA THR A 549 5.36 -20.49 2.25
C THR A 549 4.69 -19.46 3.14
N ILE A 550 3.46 -19.78 3.57
CA ILE A 550 2.74 -19.06 4.61
C ILE A 550 2.94 -19.82 5.92
N THR A 551 3.41 -19.12 6.95
CA THR A 551 3.55 -19.64 8.31
C THR A 551 2.63 -18.89 9.26
N LYS A 552 2.19 -19.58 10.31
CA LYS A 552 1.36 -19.02 11.38
C LYS A 552 2.05 -19.18 12.71
N TYR A 553 1.93 -18.14 13.54
CA TYR A 553 2.32 -18.20 14.94
C TYR A 553 1.20 -18.81 15.80
N SER A 554 1.59 -19.67 16.74
CA SER A 554 0.71 -20.12 17.80
C SER A 554 1.51 -20.47 19.05
N ASN A 555 1.21 -19.83 20.18
CA ASN A 555 1.72 -20.18 21.51
C ASN A 555 3.25 -20.36 21.58
N GLY A 556 4.01 -19.41 21.03
CA GLY A 556 5.48 -19.44 21.03
C GLY A 556 6.11 -20.25 19.89
N ALA A 557 5.33 -20.83 18.99
CA ALA A 557 5.82 -21.61 17.85
C ALA A 557 5.33 -21.05 16.52
N VAL A 558 6.18 -21.14 15.49
CA VAL A 558 5.83 -20.83 14.11
C VAL A 558 5.76 -22.13 13.33
N SER A 559 4.68 -22.35 12.59
CA SER A 559 4.47 -23.56 11.81
C SER A 559 4.00 -23.23 10.39
N THR A 560 4.33 -24.08 9.43
CA THR A 560 3.84 -23.92 8.05
C THR A 560 2.33 -24.14 8.02
N LEU A 561 1.60 -23.11 7.63
CA LEU A 561 0.16 -23.15 7.38
C LEU A 561 -0.11 -23.63 5.95
N LYS A 562 0.61 -23.05 4.97
CA LYS A 562 0.41 -23.35 3.56
C LYS A 562 1.71 -23.29 2.77
N SER A 563 1.90 -24.25 1.86
CA SER A 563 2.86 -24.15 0.78
C SER A 563 2.12 -23.88 -0.52
N LEU A 564 2.45 -22.77 -1.17
CA LEU A 564 1.84 -22.31 -2.41
C LEU A 564 2.59 -22.87 -3.62
N SER A 565 1.86 -23.07 -4.73
CA SER A 565 2.47 -23.39 -6.02
C SER A 565 3.07 -22.15 -6.69
N GLY A 566 4.12 -22.34 -7.48
CA GLY A 566 4.84 -21.24 -8.13
C GLY A 566 6.13 -20.88 -7.40
N SER A 567 6.72 -19.76 -7.80
CA SER A 567 8.03 -19.27 -7.37
C SER A 567 7.92 -17.79 -7.01
N SER A 568 8.73 -17.38 -6.04
CA SER A 568 8.87 -15.97 -5.68
C SER A 568 9.77 -15.22 -6.67
N CYS A 569 9.75 -13.90 -6.58
CA CYS A 569 10.55 -12.97 -7.35
C CYS A 569 11.82 -12.54 -6.60
N ASN A 570 12.70 -11.81 -7.32
CA ASN A 570 13.74 -10.96 -6.74
C ASN A 570 14.79 -11.67 -5.87
N GLY A 571 15.11 -12.93 -6.21
CA GLY A 571 16.22 -13.69 -5.63
C GLY A 571 16.07 -13.88 -4.11
N SER A 572 17.02 -13.37 -3.33
CA SER A 572 16.97 -13.48 -1.86
C SER A 572 15.88 -12.64 -1.22
N LYS A 573 15.29 -11.66 -1.92
CA LYS A 573 14.14 -10.90 -1.43
C LYS A 573 12.89 -11.76 -1.33
N LYS A 574 12.75 -12.78 -2.20
CA LYS A 574 11.68 -13.79 -2.15
C LYS A 574 10.26 -13.19 -2.06
N THR A 575 10.01 -12.11 -2.79
CA THR A 575 8.73 -11.42 -2.78
C THR A 575 7.71 -12.16 -3.66
N PRO A 576 6.40 -12.05 -3.39
CA PRO A 576 5.41 -12.47 -4.38
C PRO A 576 5.48 -11.55 -5.61
N ASN A 577 4.82 -11.94 -6.70
CA ASN A 577 4.53 -11.00 -7.79
C ASN A 577 3.60 -9.89 -7.28
N LEU A 578 2.60 -10.25 -6.46
CA LEU A 578 1.71 -9.33 -5.75
C LEU A 578 1.09 -10.05 -4.53
N LEU A 579 0.83 -9.31 -3.47
CA LEU A 579 -0.05 -9.70 -2.36
C LEU A 579 -1.10 -8.59 -2.14
N ALA A 580 -2.38 -8.90 -2.25
CA ALA A 580 -3.47 -7.94 -2.09
C ALA A 580 -4.85 -8.65 -1.96
N ASP A 581 -5.81 -8.05 -1.26
CA ASP A 581 -7.25 -8.39 -1.35
C ASP A 581 -7.79 -7.95 -2.72
N ILE A 582 -7.78 -8.86 -3.70
CA ILE A 582 -8.22 -8.56 -5.07
C ILE A 582 -9.50 -9.30 -5.44
N LEU A 583 -9.92 -10.32 -4.69
CA LEU A 583 -11.12 -11.11 -4.92
C LEU A 583 -11.67 -11.63 -3.59
N GLY A 584 -12.94 -12.03 -3.57
CA GLY A 584 -13.51 -12.62 -2.37
C GLY A 584 -13.70 -11.61 -1.24
N ASP A 585 -13.47 -12.03 -0.01
CA ASP A 585 -13.62 -11.20 1.18
C ASP A 585 -12.27 -10.60 1.57
N TRP A 586 -12.18 -10.01 2.76
CA TRP A 586 -11.05 -9.22 3.24
C TRP A 586 -9.67 -9.89 3.29
N ARG A 587 -9.54 -11.18 3.01
CA ARG A 587 -8.23 -11.87 3.10
C ARG A 587 -7.48 -11.75 1.79
N GLU A 588 -6.17 -11.82 1.90
CA GLU A 588 -5.28 -11.37 0.84
C GLU A 588 -4.94 -12.53 -0.10
N GLU A 589 -5.08 -12.30 -1.40
CA GLU A 589 -4.54 -13.20 -2.42
C GLU A 589 -3.02 -13.07 -2.52
N VAL A 590 -2.37 -14.16 -2.95
CA VAL A 590 -0.94 -14.17 -3.31
C VAL A 590 -0.78 -14.55 -4.78
N ILE A 591 -0.03 -13.76 -5.55
CA ILE A 591 0.35 -14.09 -6.93
C ILE A 591 1.81 -14.54 -6.97
N LEU A 592 2.06 -15.72 -7.52
CA LEU A 592 3.40 -16.29 -7.75
C LEU A 592 3.53 -16.75 -9.21
N TRP A 593 4.71 -16.63 -9.80
CA TRP A 593 4.93 -17.07 -11.19
C TRP A 593 5.38 -18.54 -11.27
N ASP A 594 5.07 -19.20 -12.39
CA ASP A 594 5.50 -20.58 -12.64
C ASP A 594 6.90 -20.59 -13.27
N SER A 595 7.93 -20.95 -12.50
CA SER A 595 9.32 -20.98 -12.98
C SER A 595 9.60 -22.05 -14.04
N SER A 596 8.73 -23.05 -14.17
CA SER A 596 8.88 -24.09 -15.19
C SER A 596 8.45 -23.64 -16.58
N THR A 597 7.51 -22.69 -16.67
CA THR A 597 7.00 -22.16 -17.93
C THR A 597 7.50 -20.74 -18.20
N SER A 598 7.68 -19.96 -17.14
CA SER A 598 7.88 -18.50 -17.18
C SER A 598 6.83 -17.77 -18.04
N SER A 599 5.64 -18.36 -18.16
CA SER A 599 4.52 -17.83 -18.96
C SER A 599 3.19 -18.08 -18.26
N ASP A 600 3.22 -18.36 -16.95
CA ASP A 600 2.01 -18.49 -16.15
C ASP A 600 2.19 -17.85 -14.77
N LEU A 601 1.09 -17.37 -14.22
CA LEU A 601 0.94 -16.93 -12.84
C LEU A 601 -0.03 -17.86 -12.10
N HIS A 602 0.18 -18.00 -10.80
CA HIS A 602 -0.71 -18.66 -9.87
C HIS A 602 -1.30 -17.60 -8.93
N ILE A 603 -2.61 -17.40 -9.00
CA ILE A 603 -3.36 -16.56 -8.08
C ILE A 603 -3.92 -17.46 -6.99
N HIS A 604 -3.43 -17.30 -5.76
CA HIS A 604 -3.82 -18.12 -4.61
C HIS A 604 -4.80 -17.36 -3.74
N SER A 605 -6.00 -17.93 -3.57
CA SER A 605 -7.03 -17.43 -2.65
C SER A 605 -7.25 -18.43 -1.52
N THR A 606 -7.53 -17.93 -0.32
CA THR A 606 -7.83 -18.79 0.83
C THR A 606 -9.19 -19.49 0.68
N THR A 607 -9.29 -20.69 1.26
CA THR A 607 -10.56 -21.41 1.42
C THR A 607 -10.87 -21.71 2.89
N GLU A 608 -10.10 -21.13 3.81
CA GLU A 608 -10.40 -21.18 5.23
C GLU A 608 -11.65 -20.36 5.51
N GLU A 609 -12.45 -20.73 6.50
CA GLU A 609 -13.64 -19.94 6.87
C GLU A 609 -13.24 -18.90 7.91
N SER A 610 -13.71 -17.68 7.74
CA SER A 610 -13.64 -16.64 8.77
C SER A 610 -15.04 -16.34 9.29
N ASP A 611 -15.17 -16.09 10.59
CA ASP A 611 -16.41 -15.60 11.18
C ASP A 611 -16.51 -14.07 11.17
N HIS A 612 -15.45 -13.39 10.72
CA HIS A 612 -15.37 -11.94 10.66
C HIS A 612 -15.87 -11.40 9.32
N ARG A 613 -16.56 -10.27 9.38
CA ARG A 613 -16.88 -9.44 8.22
C ARG A 613 -16.10 -8.14 8.33
N VAL A 614 -15.06 -8.05 7.51
CA VAL A 614 -14.25 -6.85 7.34
C VAL A 614 -14.53 -6.32 5.94
N PRO A 615 -14.70 -5.00 5.75
CA PRO A 615 -14.73 -4.40 4.43
C PRO A 615 -13.49 -4.77 3.61
N CYS A 616 -13.63 -4.79 2.28
CA CYS A 616 -12.53 -5.01 1.36
C CYS A 616 -11.35 -4.09 1.72
N LEU A 617 -10.16 -4.65 1.91
CA LEU A 617 -8.99 -3.91 2.37
C LEU A 617 -8.54 -2.87 1.34
N MET A 618 -8.91 -3.04 0.07
CA MET A 618 -8.68 -2.03 -0.96
C MET A 618 -9.54 -0.76 -0.78
N GLN A 619 -10.47 -0.74 0.18
CA GLN A 619 -11.17 0.47 0.64
C GLN A 619 -10.55 1.09 1.89
N ASP A 620 -9.54 0.46 2.51
CA ASP A 620 -8.66 1.14 3.46
C ASP A 620 -7.63 1.96 2.69
N HIS A 621 -7.55 3.25 3.01
CA HIS A 621 -6.69 4.20 2.31
C HIS A 621 -5.22 3.78 2.32
N THR A 622 -4.68 3.55 3.52
CA THR A 622 -3.27 3.20 3.73
C THR A 622 -2.91 1.89 3.03
N TYR A 623 -3.78 0.89 3.12
CA TYR A 623 -3.61 -0.39 2.44
C TYR A 623 -3.61 -0.25 0.92
N ARG A 624 -4.58 0.48 0.36
CA ARG A 624 -4.69 0.67 -1.09
C ARG A 624 -3.52 1.46 -1.66
N MET A 625 -3.03 2.48 -0.95
CA MET A 625 -1.78 3.17 -1.29
C MET A 625 -0.60 2.19 -1.28
N ALA A 626 -0.57 1.27 -0.31
CA ALA A 626 0.48 0.27 -0.22
C ALA A 626 0.49 -0.76 -1.34
N VAL A 627 -0.67 -1.19 -1.80
CA VAL A 627 -0.76 -2.03 -3.01
C VAL A 627 -0.23 -1.30 -4.25
N ALA A 628 -0.43 0.02 -4.35
CA ALA A 628 0.11 0.81 -5.45
C ALA A 628 1.65 0.87 -5.43
N TRP A 629 2.27 1.10 -4.26
CA TRP A 629 3.73 1.18 -4.14
C TRP A 629 4.43 -0.16 -3.92
N GLN A 630 3.72 -1.28 -3.75
CA GLN A 630 4.30 -2.60 -3.43
C GLN A 630 5.40 -3.05 -4.40
N ASN A 631 5.31 -2.68 -5.69
CA ASN A 631 6.32 -3.00 -6.70
C ASN A 631 7.62 -2.17 -6.56
N GLY A 632 7.62 -1.20 -5.65
CA GLY A 632 8.68 -0.25 -5.38
C GLY A 632 9.95 -0.90 -4.86
N ALA A 633 11.00 -0.96 -5.70
CA ALA A 633 12.34 -1.43 -5.37
C ALA A 633 12.41 -2.71 -4.51
N TYR A 634 12.54 -2.59 -3.18
CA TYR A 634 12.43 -3.74 -2.28
C TYR A 634 11.03 -3.76 -1.67
N ASN A 635 10.15 -4.54 -2.29
CA ASN A 635 8.73 -4.67 -1.97
C ASN A 635 8.53 -4.85 -0.46
N GLN A 636 7.58 -4.13 0.13
CA GLN A 636 7.14 -4.28 1.52
C GLN A 636 5.66 -4.70 1.56
N PRO A 637 5.20 -5.40 2.61
CA PRO A 637 3.80 -5.76 2.74
C PRO A 637 2.90 -4.53 2.94
N PRO A 638 1.67 -4.56 2.41
CA PRO A 638 0.67 -3.56 2.72
C PRO A 638 0.22 -3.67 4.18
N HIS A 639 -0.19 -2.54 4.76
CA HIS A 639 -0.66 -2.43 6.14
C HIS A 639 -1.91 -1.57 6.19
N LEU A 640 -2.76 -1.82 7.17
CA LEU A 640 -4.00 -1.06 7.39
C LEU A 640 -3.73 0.25 8.14
N GLY A 641 -4.54 1.27 7.84
CA GLY A 641 -4.57 2.54 8.58
C GLY A 641 -5.19 2.43 9.98
N TYR A 642 -5.70 1.26 10.34
CA TYR A 642 -6.35 0.97 11.62
C TYR A 642 -5.89 -0.36 12.21
N TYR A 643 -6.17 -0.55 13.51
CA TYR A 643 -5.93 -1.82 14.19
C TYR A 643 -7.14 -2.75 13.96
N LEU A 644 -6.92 -3.84 13.22
CA LEU A 644 -8.00 -4.70 12.73
C LEU A 644 -8.90 -5.28 13.85
N PRO A 645 -8.36 -5.82 14.95
CA PRO A 645 -9.19 -6.32 16.06
C PRO A 645 -10.14 -5.28 16.66
N ASP A 646 -9.70 -4.03 16.81
CA ASP A 646 -10.56 -2.96 17.32
C ASP A 646 -11.61 -2.52 16.30
N TYR A 647 -11.23 -2.46 15.02
CA TYR A 647 -12.13 -2.10 13.94
C TYR A 647 -13.27 -3.11 13.80
N GLU A 648 -12.93 -4.40 13.80
CA GLU A 648 -13.91 -5.49 13.68
C GLU A 648 -14.89 -5.47 14.87
N GLN A 649 -14.40 -5.30 16.09
CA GLN A 649 -15.26 -5.21 17.27
C GLN A 649 -16.24 -4.05 17.18
N GLN A 650 -15.81 -2.88 16.68
CA GLN A 650 -16.71 -1.74 16.46
C GLN A 650 -17.71 -2.03 15.35
N TYR A 651 -17.26 -2.63 14.25
CA TYR A 651 -18.11 -3.02 13.12
C TYR A 651 -19.21 -3.99 13.60
N VAL A 652 -18.85 -5.03 14.35
CA VAL A 652 -19.75 -6.01 14.94
C VAL A 652 -20.64 -5.42 16.03
N GLN A 653 -20.12 -4.59 16.95
CA GLN A 653 -20.96 -3.97 17.98
C GLN A 653 -22.05 -3.06 17.40
N THR A 654 -21.79 -2.49 16.22
CA THR A 654 -22.75 -1.68 15.50
C THR A 654 -23.66 -2.51 14.57
N ALA A 655 -23.18 -3.63 14.01
CA ALA A 655 -23.94 -4.60 13.21
C ALA A 655 -24.83 -5.53 14.05
N ILE A 656 -24.44 -5.78 15.30
CA ILE A 656 -25.31 -6.32 16.34
C ILE A 656 -26.03 -5.12 17.00
N GLY A 657 -26.71 -4.37 16.14
CA GLY A 657 -27.93 -3.63 16.47
C GLY A 657 -29.09 -4.60 16.75
N SER A 658 -28.86 -5.66 17.52
CA SER A 658 -29.94 -6.17 18.36
C SER A 658 -30.17 -5.10 19.42
N PRO A 659 -31.43 -4.65 19.57
CA PRO A 659 -31.73 -3.36 20.18
C PRO A 659 -31.09 -3.34 21.57
N VAL A 660 -30.38 -2.24 21.87
CA VAL A 660 -30.54 -1.68 23.20
C VAL A 660 -32.04 -1.65 23.42
N ILE A 661 -32.55 -2.39 24.42
CA ILE A 661 -33.98 -2.58 24.69
C ILE A 661 -34.74 -1.37 24.16
N SER A 662 -35.41 -1.54 23.02
CA SER A 662 -35.95 -0.39 22.30
C SER A 662 -37.20 0.04 23.05
N GLY A 663 -37.14 1.20 23.70
CA GLY A 663 -38.21 1.74 24.52
C GLY A 663 -37.79 1.97 25.98
N GLU A 664 -38.75 2.40 26.79
CA GLU A 664 -38.48 2.72 28.19
C GLU A 664 -38.23 1.45 29.01
N CYS A 665 -37.12 1.44 29.75
CA CYS A 665 -36.71 0.33 30.58
C CYS A 665 -36.00 0.82 31.84
N GLU A 666 -35.79 -0.07 32.82
CA GLU A 666 -35.01 0.26 34.00
C GLU A 666 -33.52 0.25 33.67
N ILE A 667 -32.86 1.40 33.81
CA ILE A 667 -31.48 1.62 33.43
C ILE A 667 -30.63 1.90 34.67
N THR A 668 -29.50 1.21 34.79
CA THR A 668 -28.46 1.45 35.79
C THR A 668 -27.17 1.85 35.09
N VAL A 669 -26.63 3.03 35.41
CA VAL A 669 -25.35 3.54 34.92
C VAL A 669 -24.29 3.29 35.97
N CYS A 670 -23.17 2.68 35.58
CA CYS A 670 -21.99 2.51 36.40
C CYS A 670 -20.76 3.17 35.75
N ASN A 671 -19.77 3.53 36.56
CA ASN A 671 -18.43 3.82 36.05
C ASN A 671 -17.72 2.52 35.59
N PRO A 672 -16.55 2.59 34.93
CA PRO A 672 -15.82 1.40 34.48
C PRO A 672 -15.41 0.45 35.60
N ALA A 673 -15.27 0.96 36.83
CA ALA A 673 -15.00 0.17 38.03
C ALA A 673 -16.26 -0.52 38.61
N GLY A 674 -17.40 -0.42 37.94
CA GLY A 674 -18.66 -1.07 38.34
C GLY A 674 -19.44 -0.33 39.44
N THR A 675 -18.97 0.84 39.87
CA THR A 675 -19.69 1.67 40.86
C THR A 675 -20.89 2.31 40.19
N MET A 676 -22.09 2.06 40.72
CA MET A 676 -23.32 2.68 40.23
C MET A 676 -23.28 4.18 40.45
N LEU A 677 -23.46 4.93 39.36
CA LEU A 677 -23.50 6.38 39.33
C LEU A 677 -24.94 6.90 39.30
N LYS A 678 -25.82 6.21 38.58
CA LYS A 678 -27.21 6.64 38.34
C LYS A 678 -28.11 5.44 38.08
N LYS A 679 -29.38 5.55 38.43
CA LYS A 679 -30.42 4.57 38.08
C LYS A 679 -31.71 5.31 37.74
N GLY A 680 -32.45 4.87 36.74
CA GLY A 680 -33.70 5.50 36.31
C GLY A 680 -34.52 4.63 35.35
N TYR A 681 -35.62 5.16 34.86
CA TYR A 681 -36.48 4.50 33.86
C TYR A 681 -36.60 5.41 32.64
N GLY A 682 -36.40 4.88 31.44
CA GLY A 682 -36.38 5.66 30.20
C GLY A 682 -35.66 4.92 29.07
N THR A 683 -35.35 5.62 27.99
CA THR A 683 -34.50 5.05 26.92
C THR A 683 -33.03 5.16 27.30
N VAL A 684 -32.19 4.31 26.71
CA VAL A 684 -30.75 4.36 26.98
C VAL A 684 -30.12 5.62 26.39
N GLU A 685 -30.61 6.06 25.24
CA GLU A 685 -30.23 7.31 24.58
C GLU A 685 -30.47 8.51 25.51
N ASP A 686 -31.69 8.66 26.05
CA ASP A 686 -32.01 9.75 26.99
C ASP A 686 -31.09 9.71 28.23
N MET A 687 -30.76 8.50 28.70
CA MET A 687 -29.89 8.35 29.86
C MET A 687 -28.46 8.76 29.55
N LEU A 688 -27.93 8.39 28.38
CA LEU A 688 -26.57 8.73 27.92
C LEU A 688 -26.41 10.23 27.71
N ASP A 689 -27.43 10.92 27.16
CA ASP A 689 -27.42 12.37 26.95
C ASP A 689 -27.31 13.19 28.24
N THR A 690 -27.61 12.58 29.39
CA THR A 690 -27.47 13.23 30.70
C THR A 690 -26.10 13.05 31.36
N LEU A 691 -25.20 12.26 30.76
CA LEU A 691 -23.91 11.93 31.33
C LEU A 691 -22.82 12.85 30.78
N PRO A 692 -21.83 13.26 31.60
CA PRO A 692 -20.66 13.98 31.08
C PRO A 692 -19.80 13.07 30.21
N THR A 693 -18.96 13.65 29.35
CA THR A 693 -18.00 12.92 28.51
C THR A 693 -17.22 11.91 29.34
N GLY A 694 -17.21 10.65 28.90
CA GLY A 694 -16.59 9.56 29.64
C GLY A 694 -17.11 8.18 29.26
N MET A 695 -16.49 7.16 29.85
CA MET A 695 -16.88 5.76 29.65
C MET A 695 -17.79 5.28 30.77
N TYR A 696 -18.90 4.64 30.40
CA TYR A 696 -19.92 4.13 31.32
C TYR A 696 -20.27 2.68 31.01
N VAL A 697 -20.69 1.94 32.03
CA VAL A 697 -21.32 0.63 31.89
C VAL A 697 -22.81 0.81 32.17
N ILE A 698 -23.65 0.59 31.16
CA ILE A 698 -25.10 0.72 31.24
C ILE A 698 -25.73 -0.67 31.34
N LYS A 699 -26.58 -0.88 32.34
CA LYS A 699 -27.43 -2.07 32.49
C LYS A 699 -28.89 -1.67 32.24
N ALA A 700 -29.51 -2.19 31.20
CA ALA A 700 -30.90 -1.94 30.84
C ALA A 700 -31.75 -3.19 31.11
N ASN A 701 -32.92 -3.04 31.74
CA ASN A 701 -33.82 -4.14 32.10
C ASN A 701 -35.28 -3.81 31.76
N ASP A 702 -35.91 -4.60 30.88
CA ASP A 702 -37.32 -4.43 30.45
C ASP A 702 -38.34 -5.17 31.34
N GLY A 703 -37.89 -5.76 32.45
CA GLY A 703 -38.70 -6.59 33.33
C GLY A 703 -38.67 -8.09 32.98
N THR A 704 -38.08 -8.47 31.85
CA THR A 704 -37.88 -9.85 31.41
C THR A 704 -36.43 -10.20 31.09
N HIS A 705 -35.65 -9.24 30.61
CA HIS A 705 -34.25 -9.41 30.22
C HIS A 705 -33.39 -8.26 30.75
N THR A 706 -32.15 -8.54 31.14
CA THR A 706 -31.16 -7.51 31.50
C THR A 706 -29.99 -7.54 30.52
N ASN A 707 -29.69 -6.41 29.88
CA ASN A 707 -28.58 -6.22 28.97
C ASN A 707 -27.54 -5.28 29.59
N THR A 708 -26.25 -5.61 29.54
CA THR A 708 -25.17 -4.76 30.07
C THR A 708 -24.18 -4.42 28.94
N ARG A 709 -23.97 -3.13 28.66
CA ARG A 709 -23.04 -2.65 27.63
C ARG A 709 -22.17 -1.49 28.12
N LYS A 710 -21.01 -1.32 27.49
CA LYS A 710 -20.14 -0.16 27.68
C LYS A 710 -20.48 0.91 26.64
N PHE A 711 -20.50 2.17 27.06
CA PHE A 711 -20.74 3.33 26.20
C PHE A 711 -19.65 4.37 26.43
N ILE A 712 -19.24 5.04 25.36
CA ILE A 712 -18.40 6.23 25.41
C ILE A 712 -19.31 7.40 25.05
N VAL A 713 -19.59 8.26 26.03
CA VAL A 713 -20.30 9.52 25.81
C VAL A 713 -19.25 10.55 25.41
N ARG A 714 -19.43 11.20 24.26
CA ARG A 714 -18.51 12.21 23.73
C ARG A 714 -19.05 13.61 23.99
#